data_AF-A0A1K1LN80-F1
#
_entry.id   AF-A0A1K1LN80-F1
#
_cell.length_a   1.000
_cell.length_b   1.000
_cell.length_c   1.000
_cell.angle_alpha   90.00
_cell.angle_beta   90.00
_cell.angle_gamma   90.00
#
_symmetry.space_group_name_H-M   'P 1'
#
loop_
_entity.id
_entity.type
_entity.pdbx_description
1 polymer ?
#
loop_
_entity_poly.entity_id
_entity_poly.type
_entity_poly.pdbx_seq_one_letter_code
_entity_poly.pdbx_strand_id
1 'polypeptide(L)'
;MKHSNVLGKMLSAVTASALLLVGNTAFPEIGTMSAKAADAQDRGNIGGYDYEMWNQNGKGQASMKPSAGSFTCSWSNIENFLARMGKNYDSKKLNYKDIGNNIVLTYDVEYSPRGNSYMCVYGWTRKPLMEYYIVEGWGSWRPIAGDAERKGTVTLDGNTYDIAKTMRYNQPSLDGTQTFPQYWSVRQTSGSRDNVQNNMKGTIHVGKHFDAWAKAGLDMSGTLYEVSLNIEGYRSNGSANVKSVRVYENYDDGGENPDPGTSEEQPKTAVEPDENGYYFNDTFDSGVGDWAGRGAATVDTTTSEKFAGTGSLSVSGRTANWNGAVKALDTSTFKPGETYSFAVNAMYKSGGSEEKFKLTLQYNDGTGAQYSEVASASTTAGDWVQLANPSYTIPAGATDLQLYVETVDTDIDFYIDEAIGAKSGTEIKGADGPKVVILGDANFDGAINSFDLVAARKALLAGTASGSDLKAVDVDQNGKLETADLVLIQSFVIGKISEWPEPPEPEKPDYDTSKWDNYKETASAQYIDFYKSSIKHMGNTYRLTQKLAAAENGESLTVAYLGGSITEGKNYTTPFSNYLKNTFAKGSFKEINAGLSGTSSVVGLVRSEKQIVEQKPDIIFLEFSVNDHEDIMYKKCFESCIKKFLDMPNEPAVGIVITRSKGGFSSQAQMYPIGKNFDIPVISMDDALTKAFNSKFLQASDYYTDEYHPHQKGGQLVADCMAYYVRQALKTENQSAGYTQPTKYVYGAEYASCVNVDPKTFTNFNAGSWKAGTGYNSLPYSYTLNGGSPMTFKTQGKGFIVVFKANSSGMGSINVTVNGKTTKINGNKQYTWGGPDAELGYYQDTTGDLNVSITGSGSFTIWGIGLIK
;
A
#
# COMPACT_ATOMS: atom_id res chain seq x y z
N MET A 1 -24.54 -43.30 87.48
CA MET A 1 -23.67 -42.59 86.53
C MET A 1 -24.58 -41.93 85.51
N LYS A 2 -25.22 -40.82 85.91
CA LYS A 2 -24.89 -39.43 85.53
C LYS A 2 -24.82 -39.27 84.01
N HIS A 3 -25.70 -38.56 83.30
CA HIS A 3 -27.00 -37.90 83.54
C HIS A 3 -27.53 -37.68 82.10
N SER A 4 -28.64 -38.29 81.69
CA SER A 4 -30.02 -37.79 81.80
C SER A 4 -30.28 -36.54 80.95
N ASN A 5 -31.15 -36.65 79.94
CA ASN A 5 -32.52 -36.06 79.95
C ASN A 5 -32.56 -34.77 79.09
N VAL A 6 -33.60 -34.37 78.36
CA VAL A 6 -35.02 -34.77 78.22
C VAL A 6 -35.62 -33.91 77.10
N LEU A 7 -36.68 -34.40 76.43
CA LEU A 7 -37.82 -33.75 75.71
C LEU A 7 -37.63 -32.37 75.03
N GLY A 8 -38.30 -32.02 73.94
CA GLY A 8 -39.52 -32.54 73.32
C GLY A 8 -40.36 -31.34 72.79
N LYS A 9 -41.23 -31.58 71.78
CA LYS A 9 -42.40 -30.76 71.38
C LYS A 9 -42.11 -29.35 70.78
N MET A 10 -42.89 -28.74 69.90
CA MET A 10 -43.92 -29.09 68.90
C MET A 10 -44.30 -27.73 68.22
N LEU A 11 -44.74 -27.76 66.95
CA LEU A 11 -45.65 -26.81 66.28
C LEU A 11 -45.17 -25.52 65.54
N SER A 12 -45.68 -25.41 64.30
CA SER A 12 -46.21 -24.24 63.55
C SER A 12 -45.32 -23.24 62.78
N ALA A 13 -45.50 -23.29 61.45
CA ALA A 13 -45.92 -22.22 60.51
C ALA A 13 -44.96 -21.09 60.05
N VAL A 14 -44.51 -21.23 58.79
CA VAL A 14 -44.59 -20.31 57.62
C VAL A 14 -44.05 -18.84 57.70
N THR A 15 -43.05 -18.62 56.81
CA THR A 15 -42.64 -17.41 56.03
C THR A 15 -41.69 -16.32 56.56
N ALA A 16 -40.72 -16.02 55.67
CA ALA A 16 -40.01 -14.76 55.37
C ALA A 16 -38.64 -14.44 56.04
N SER A 17 -37.60 -14.63 55.23
CA SER A 17 -36.41 -13.80 55.00
C SER A 17 -35.43 -13.40 56.12
N ALA A 18 -34.23 -13.98 55.99
CA ALA A 18 -32.90 -13.36 56.03
C ALA A 18 -32.10 -13.25 57.35
N LEU A 19 -30.81 -13.60 57.19
CA LEU A 19 -29.59 -13.32 57.98
C LEU A 19 -29.10 -14.32 59.05
N LEU A 20 -27.93 -14.91 58.72
CA LEU A 20 -26.71 -15.07 59.56
C LEU A 20 -26.75 -16.04 60.77
N LEU A 21 -26.11 -17.23 60.68
CA LEU A 21 -24.72 -17.48 61.10
C LEU A 21 -24.38 -19.00 61.12
N VAL A 22 -23.10 -19.24 60.85
CA VAL A 22 -22.28 -20.47 60.72
C VAL A 22 -22.45 -21.54 61.82
N GLY A 23 -22.35 -22.83 61.44
CA GLY A 23 -21.99 -23.93 62.35
C GLY A 23 -22.31 -25.33 61.81
N ASN A 24 -21.27 -26.06 61.38
CA ASN A 24 -21.34 -27.32 60.63
C ASN A 24 -21.43 -28.59 61.52
N THR A 25 -21.66 -29.75 60.87
CA THR A 25 -21.67 -31.19 61.32
C THR A 25 -23.06 -31.78 61.65
N ALA A 26 -23.82 -32.40 60.72
CA ALA A 26 -23.73 -33.74 60.05
C ALA A 26 -24.01 -34.92 61.03
N PHE A 27 -24.96 -35.86 60.89
CA PHE A 27 -25.70 -36.59 59.82
C PHE A 27 -26.98 -37.27 60.44
N PRO A 28 -27.81 -38.12 59.78
CA PRO A 28 -28.26 -38.25 58.37
C PRO A 28 -29.81 -38.36 58.20
N GLU A 29 -30.28 -38.35 56.94
CA GLU A 29 -31.66 -38.60 56.43
C GLU A 29 -32.73 -37.54 56.79
N ILE A 30 -33.48 -36.91 55.88
CA ILE A 30 -34.13 -37.36 54.65
C ILE A 30 -34.11 -36.19 53.67
N GLY A 31 -33.40 -36.34 52.54
CA GLY A 31 -33.36 -35.32 51.49
C GLY A 31 -34.69 -35.25 50.75
N THR A 32 -35.37 -34.12 50.84
CA THR A 32 -36.36 -33.69 49.85
C THR A 32 -35.68 -33.69 48.48
N MET A 33 -36.12 -34.58 47.57
CA MET A 33 -35.73 -34.52 46.17
C MET A 33 -36.30 -33.23 45.55
N SER A 34 -35.51 -32.17 45.53
CA SER A 34 -35.62 -31.16 44.48
C SER A 34 -34.75 -31.64 43.33
N ALA A 35 -35.36 -32.40 42.42
CA ALA A 35 -34.75 -32.64 41.11
C ALA A 35 -34.77 -31.30 40.36
N LYS A 36 -33.70 -30.52 40.47
CA LYS A 36 -33.40 -29.50 39.45
C LYS A 36 -32.86 -30.26 38.25
N ALA A 37 -33.65 -30.38 37.18
CA ALA A 37 -33.10 -30.80 35.90
C ALA A 37 -31.98 -29.81 35.55
N ALA A 38 -30.77 -30.30 35.29
CA ALA A 38 -29.67 -29.47 34.87
C ALA A 38 -30.02 -28.79 33.54
N ASP A 39 -29.50 -27.58 33.32
CA ASP A 39 -29.62 -26.94 32.02
C ASP A 39 -28.98 -27.81 30.94
N ALA A 40 -29.58 -27.87 29.76
CA ALA A 40 -28.95 -28.47 28.60
C ALA A 40 -28.09 -27.39 27.93
N GLN A 41 -26.77 -27.57 27.96
CA GLN A 41 -25.82 -26.61 27.42
C GLN A 41 -24.90 -27.32 26.41
N ASP A 42 -24.73 -26.69 25.26
CA ASP A 42 -23.74 -27.04 24.25
C ASP A 42 -22.98 -25.78 23.88
N ARG A 43 -21.66 -25.84 23.83
CA ARG A 43 -20.81 -24.69 23.51
C ARG A 43 -19.53 -25.15 22.87
N GLY A 44 -18.99 -24.32 22.01
CA GLY A 44 -17.73 -24.61 21.33
C GLY A 44 -17.26 -23.43 20.52
N ASN A 45 -16.26 -23.69 19.69
CA ASN A 45 -15.77 -22.73 18.71
C ASN A 45 -15.77 -23.43 17.34
N ILE A 46 -16.25 -22.74 16.31
CA ILE A 46 -16.23 -23.23 14.92
C ILE A 46 -15.91 -22.08 13.97
N GLY A 47 -14.88 -22.27 13.13
CA GLY A 47 -14.42 -21.24 12.18
C GLY A 47 -14.09 -19.89 12.84
N GLY A 48 -13.54 -19.90 14.06
CA GLY A 48 -13.21 -18.68 14.80
C GLY A 48 -14.39 -18.03 15.53
N TYR A 49 -15.58 -18.63 15.49
CA TYR A 49 -16.77 -18.16 16.20
C TYR A 49 -17.08 -19.00 17.43
N ASP A 50 -17.21 -18.34 18.57
CA ASP A 50 -17.71 -18.97 19.79
C ASP A 50 -19.22 -19.11 19.68
N TYR A 51 -19.71 -20.33 19.83
CA TYR A 51 -21.14 -20.62 19.86
C TYR A 51 -21.56 -21.18 21.21
N GLU A 52 -22.78 -20.87 21.61
CA GLU A 52 -23.40 -21.47 22.77
C GLU A 52 -24.91 -21.63 22.57
N MET A 53 -25.39 -22.84 22.81
CA MET A 53 -26.80 -23.16 23.05
C MET A 53 -26.99 -23.43 24.54
N TRP A 54 -27.93 -22.74 25.16
CA TRP A 54 -28.33 -22.97 26.53
C TRP A 54 -29.86 -23.09 26.61
N ASN A 55 -30.35 -24.19 27.17
CA ASN A 55 -31.77 -24.46 27.39
C ASN A 55 -32.04 -24.74 28.87
N GLN A 56 -32.83 -23.86 29.47
CA GLN A 56 -33.08 -23.86 30.90
C GLN A 56 -33.81 -25.13 31.36
N ASN A 57 -33.25 -25.81 32.36
CA ASN A 57 -33.71 -27.09 32.91
C ASN A 57 -33.87 -28.21 31.86
N GLY A 58 -33.28 -28.07 30.67
CA GLY A 58 -33.51 -28.97 29.54
C GLY A 58 -34.98 -29.09 29.12
N LYS A 59 -35.82 -28.11 29.46
CA LYS A 59 -37.27 -28.18 29.24
C LYS A 59 -37.62 -27.96 27.78
N GLY A 60 -38.60 -28.71 27.28
CA GLY A 60 -39.05 -28.62 25.88
C GLY A 60 -38.07 -29.28 24.91
N GLN A 61 -38.12 -28.86 23.65
CA GLN A 61 -37.18 -29.26 22.60
C GLN A 61 -36.42 -28.02 22.17
N ALA A 62 -35.10 -28.10 22.14
CA ALA A 62 -34.21 -27.05 21.69
C ALA A 62 -33.07 -27.68 20.88
N SER A 63 -32.69 -27.03 19.79
CA SER A 63 -31.57 -27.47 18.96
C SER A 63 -30.80 -26.28 18.42
N MET A 64 -29.49 -26.41 18.35
CA MET A 64 -28.61 -25.55 17.56
C MET A 64 -27.73 -26.44 16.69
N LYS A 65 -27.57 -26.08 15.43
CA LYS A 65 -26.58 -26.67 14.53
C LYS A 65 -25.65 -25.56 14.07
N PRO A 66 -24.49 -25.41 14.71
CA PRO A 66 -23.52 -24.38 14.35
C PRO A 66 -22.69 -24.80 13.14
N SER A 67 -22.37 -23.81 12.30
CA SER A 67 -21.39 -23.83 11.22
C SER A 67 -20.49 -22.60 11.39
N ALA A 68 -19.37 -22.51 10.67
CA ALA A 68 -18.55 -21.31 10.75
C ALA A 68 -19.36 -20.07 10.30
N GLY A 69 -19.42 -19.06 11.18
CA GLY A 69 -20.16 -17.81 10.95
C GLY A 69 -21.67 -17.96 10.71
N SER A 70 -22.30 -19.10 11.02
CA SER A 70 -23.72 -19.35 10.73
C SER A 70 -24.29 -20.43 11.65
N PHE A 71 -25.60 -20.46 11.87
CA PHE A 71 -26.25 -21.56 12.58
C PHE A 71 -27.74 -21.64 12.29
N THR A 72 -28.28 -22.86 12.39
CA THR A 72 -29.73 -23.04 12.49
C THR A 72 -30.11 -23.37 13.92
N CYS A 73 -31.24 -22.85 14.38
CA CYS A 73 -31.81 -23.23 15.66
C CYS A 73 -33.33 -23.39 15.59
N SER A 74 -33.84 -24.22 16.49
CA SER A 74 -35.27 -24.41 16.68
C SER A 74 -35.58 -24.66 18.14
N TRP A 75 -36.74 -24.17 18.58
CA TRP A 75 -37.21 -24.37 19.95
C TRP A 75 -38.72 -24.58 19.99
N SER A 76 -39.16 -25.41 20.93
CA SER A 76 -40.57 -25.66 21.18
C SER A 76 -40.82 -26.01 22.64
N ASN A 77 -41.84 -25.38 23.23
CA ASN A 77 -42.27 -25.61 24.62
C ASN A 77 -41.15 -25.46 25.66
N ILE A 78 -40.20 -24.56 25.41
CA ILE A 78 -39.05 -24.28 26.28
C ILE A 78 -39.44 -23.43 27.50
N GLU A 79 -38.58 -23.37 28.52
CA GLU A 79 -38.69 -22.33 29.57
C GLU A 79 -37.95 -21.07 29.14
N ASN A 80 -36.64 -21.19 28.95
CA ASN A 80 -35.78 -20.17 28.36
C ASN A 80 -34.72 -20.86 27.49
N PHE A 81 -34.41 -20.25 26.35
CA PHE A 81 -33.51 -20.79 25.33
C PHE A 81 -32.67 -19.66 24.75
N LEU A 82 -31.35 -19.84 24.72
CA LEU A 82 -30.43 -18.95 24.01
C LEU A 82 -29.62 -19.79 23.03
N ALA A 83 -29.58 -19.38 21.76
CA ALA A 83 -28.62 -19.85 20.78
C ALA A 83 -27.87 -18.65 20.23
N ARG A 84 -26.55 -18.61 20.44
CA ARG A 84 -25.73 -17.46 20.09
C ARG A 84 -24.42 -17.86 19.46
N MET A 85 -23.92 -16.98 18.60
CA MET A 85 -22.64 -17.11 17.92
C MET A 85 -21.97 -15.75 17.79
N GLY A 86 -20.67 -15.69 18.08
CA GLY A 86 -19.96 -14.42 18.17
C GLY A 86 -18.48 -14.59 18.46
N LYS A 87 -17.92 -13.59 19.15
CA LYS A 87 -16.52 -13.58 19.55
C LYS A 87 -16.39 -13.37 21.05
N ASN A 88 -15.63 -14.24 21.71
CA ASN A 88 -15.25 -14.09 23.10
C ASN A 88 -13.96 -13.25 23.22
N TYR A 89 -13.98 -12.32 24.16
CA TYR A 89 -12.89 -11.38 24.44
C TYR A 89 -12.31 -11.54 25.85
N ASP A 90 -12.82 -12.51 26.62
CA ASP A 90 -12.45 -12.69 28.02
C ASP A 90 -10.94 -12.94 28.19
N SER A 91 -10.29 -13.61 27.24
CA SER A 91 -8.84 -13.84 27.28
C SER A 91 -8.02 -12.54 27.19
N LYS A 92 -8.51 -11.53 26.45
CA LYS A 92 -7.83 -10.24 26.26
C LYS A 92 -7.82 -9.42 27.55
N LYS A 93 -8.85 -9.56 28.40
CA LYS A 93 -9.04 -8.75 29.63
C LYS A 93 -8.96 -7.23 29.35
N LEU A 94 -9.47 -6.82 28.18
CA LEU A 94 -9.46 -5.43 27.73
C LEU A 94 -10.85 -4.80 27.84
N ASN A 95 -10.88 -3.49 28.07
CA ASN A 95 -12.10 -2.71 27.87
C ASN A 95 -12.46 -2.67 26.38
N TYR A 96 -13.74 -2.48 26.03
CA TYR A 96 -14.16 -2.43 24.62
C TYR A 96 -13.42 -1.35 23.80
N LYS A 97 -12.98 -0.26 24.44
CA LYS A 97 -12.19 0.80 23.81
C LYS A 97 -10.79 0.38 23.38
N ASP A 98 -10.26 -0.67 24.00
CA ASP A 98 -8.90 -1.16 23.77
C ASP A 98 -8.87 -2.43 22.90
N ILE A 99 -10.04 -2.97 22.53
CA ILE A 99 -10.15 -4.16 21.67
C ILE A 99 -9.90 -3.81 20.20
N GLY A 100 -10.30 -2.62 19.77
CA GLY A 100 -10.14 -2.13 18.42
C GLY A 100 -10.89 -0.81 18.23
N ASN A 101 -10.62 -0.13 17.12
CA ASN A 101 -11.11 1.23 16.87
C ASN A 101 -12.62 1.27 16.55
N ASN A 102 -13.24 0.14 16.15
CA ASN A 102 -14.67 0.07 15.85
C ASN A 102 -15.21 -1.37 15.86
N ILE A 103 -15.84 -1.78 16.98
CA ILE A 103 -16.49 -3.10 17.09
C ILE A 103 -17.84 -3.09 16.37
N VAL A 104 -18.00 -3.94 15.35
CA VAL A 104 -19.21 -4.03 14.52
C VAL A 104 -19.64 -5.48 14.35
N LEU A 105 -20.95 -5.72 14.35
CA LEU A 105 -21.53 -7.02 14.03
C LEU A 105 -22.41 -6.91 12.78
N THR A 106 -22.16 -7.71 11.74
CA THR A 106 -23.06 -7.83 10.59
C THR A 106 -23.80 -9.17 10.61
N TYR A 107 -25.05 -9.19 10.15
CA TYR A 107 -25.89 -10.39 10.19
C TYR A 107 -26.80 -10.54 8.96
N ASP A 108 -27.19 -11.78 8.68
CA ASP A 108 -28.24 -12.18 7.71
C ASP A 108 -29.01 -13.38 8.31
N VAL A 109 -30.29 -13.19 8.63
CA VAL A 109 -31.08 -14.13 9.44
C VAL A 109 -32.49 -14.29 8.89
N GLU A 110 -32.92 -15.54 8.72
CA GLU A 110 -34.35 -15.88 8.63
C GLU A 110 -34.86 -16.21 10.04
N TYR A 111 -35.70 -15.34 10.59
CA TYR A 111 -36.14 -15.40 11.98
C TYR A 111 -37.64 -15.58 12.07
N SER A 112 -38.08 -16.71 12.65
CA SER A 112 -39.49 -17.13 12.72
C SER A 112 -39.95 -17.33 14.16
N PRO A 113 -40.08 -16.25 14.97
CA PRO A 113 -40.56 -16.36 16.34
C PRO A 113 -42.05 -16.71 16.38
N ARG A 114 -42.45 -17.51 17.36
CA ARG A 114 -43.86 -17.83 17.70
C ARG A 114 -44.05 -17.70 19.21
N GLY A 115 -44.28 -16.47 19.66
CA GLY A 115 -44.34 -16.07 21.07
C GLY A 115 -43.18 -15.17 21.46
N ASN A 116 -42.86 -15.12 22.77
CA ASN A 116 -41.83 -14.19 23.25
C ASN A 116 -40.42 -14.68 22.84
N SER A 117 -39.69 -13.84 22.11
CA SER A 117 -38.38 -14.17 21.55
C SER A 117 -37.67 -12.89 21.08
N TYR A 118 -36.33 -12.86 21.12
CA TYR A 118 -35.51 -11.72 20.69
C TYR A 118 -34.44 -12.14 19.67
N MET A 119 -34.20 -11.26 18.70
CA MET A 119 -33.01 -11.26 17.86
C MET A 119 -32.19 -10.02 18.24
N CYS A 120 -30.98 -10.25 18.76
CA CYS A 120 -30.17 -9.20 19.37
C CYS A 120 -28.67 -9.48 19.30
N VAL A 121 -27.85 -8.44 19.49
CA VAL A 121 -26.50 -8.62 20.02
C VAL A 121 -26.62 -8.83 21.53
N TYR A 122 -25.90 -9.83 22.04
CA TYR A 122 -25.84 -10.18 23.44
C TYR A 122 -24.39 -10.29 23.88
N GLY A 123 -24.15 -9.99 25.16
CA GLY A 123 -22.90 -10.37 25.79
C GLY A 123 -22.78 -9.89 27.23
N TRP A 124 -21.55 -9.94 27.71
CA TRP A 124 -21.22 -9.57 29.08
C TRP A 124 -19.97 -8.69 29.14
N THR A 125 -19.84 -7.97 30.23
CA THR A 125 -18.54 -7.49 30.73
C THR A 125 -18.22 -8.17 32.06
N ARG A 126 -16.94 -8.19 32.42
CA ARG A 126 -16.45 -8.57 33.74
C ARG A 126 -15.71 -7.41 34.40
N LYS A 127 -15.87 -7.30 35.72
CA LYS A 127 -15.21 -6.29 36.58
C LYS A 127 -15.41 -4.82 36.12
N PRO A 128 -16.64 -4.27 36.17
CA PRO A 128 -17.86 -4.85 36.75
C PRO A 128 -18.55 -5.90 35.87
N LEU A 129 -19.24 -6.83 36.53
CA LEU A 129 -20.10 -7.80 35.88
C LEU A 129 -21.37 -7.09 35.40
N MET A 130 -21.65 -7.17 34.10
CA MET A 130 -22.84 -6.59 33.49
C MET A 130 -23.23 -7.43 32.27
N GLU A 131 -24.53 -7.67 32.11
CA GLU A 131 -25.10 -8.34 30.93
C GLU A 131 -25.71 -7.29 30.01
N TYR A 132 -25.60 -7.43 28.70
CA TYR A 132 -26.15 -6.43 27.79
C TYR A 132 -26.83 -7.01 26.56
N TYR A 133 -27.71 -6.17 26.00
CA TYR A 133 -28.53 -6.46 24.84
C TYR A 133 -28.64 -5.25 23.90
N ILE A 134 -28.42 -5.47 22.61
CA ILE A 134 -28.78 -4.54 21.52
C ILE A 134 -29.83 -5.25 20.65
N VAL A 135 -31.11 -4.91 20.83
CA VAL A 135 -32.25 -5.66 20.29
C VAL A 135 -32.73 -5.07 18.97
N GLU A 136 -32.65 -5.87 17.92
CA GLU A 136 -33.03 -5.53 16.54
C GLU A 136 -34.47 -5.93 16.22
N GLY A 137 -34.94 -7.04 16.79
CA GLY A 137 -36.30 -7.55 16.58
C GLY A 137 -36.77 -8.42 17.73
N TRP A 138 -38.09 -8.51 17.87
CA TRP A 138 -38.74 -9.37 18.84
C TRP A 138 -40.00 -10.06 18.27
N GLY A 139 -40.44 -11.12 18.94
CA GLY A 139 -41.69 -11.81 18.68
C GLY A 139 -42.90 -11.09 19.30
N SER A 140 -43.61 -11.75 20.21
CA SER A 140 -44.86 -11.22 20.78
C SER A 140 -44.68 -10.09 21.79
N TRP A 141 -43.47 -9.85 22.30
CA TRP A 141 -43.22 -8.89 23.37
C TRP A 141 -41.94 -8.08 23.14
N ARG A 142 -42.06 -6.75 23.22
CA ARG A 142 -40.91 -5.85 23.18
C ARG A 142 -40.19 -5.88 24.53
N PRO A 143 -38.86 -6.07 24.57
CA PRO A 143 -38.11 -6.03 25.83
C PRO A 143 -38.20 -4.67 26.52
N ILE A 144 -37.65 -4.60 27.74
CA ILE A 144 -37.59 -3.39 28.58
C ILE A 144 -38.95 -2.80 29.01
N ALA A 145 -40.02 -3.59 29.16
CA ALA A 145 -41.27 -3.12 29.79
C ALA A 145 -41.17 -3.04 31.32
N GLY A 146 -42.06 -2.27 31.96
CA GLY A 146 -42.16 -2.20 33.42
C GLY A 146 -41.21 -1.19 34.08
N ASP A 147 -40.52 -1.62 35.13
CA ASP A 147 -39.67 -0.83 36.04
C ASP A 147 -38.25 -0.55 35.52
N ALA A 148 -38.00 -0.78 34.22
CA ALA A 148 -36.72 -0.48 33.59
C ALA A 148 -36.39 1.01 33.70
N GLU A 149 -35.20 1.31 34.23
CA GLU A 149 -34.71 2.68 34.35
C GLU A 149 -34.36 3.21 32.95
N ARG A 150 -35.15 4.15 32.43
CA ARG A 150 -34.91 4.79 31.13
C ARG A 150 -33.74 5.76 31.22
N LYS A 151 -32.77 5.62 30.30
CA LYS A 151 -31.55 6.42 30.26
C LYS A 151 -31.47 7.38 29.08
N GLY A 152 -32.39 7.27 28.12
CA GLY A 152 -32.48 8.14 26.95
C GLY A 152 -32.70 7.35 25.68
N THR A 153 -32.39 7.97 24.55
CA THR A 153 -32.43 7.34 23.22
C THR A 153 -31.14 7.63 22.45
N VAL A 154 -30.85 6.79 21.46
CA VAL A 154 -29.77 7.00 20.50
C VAL A 154 -30.22 6.57 19.11
N THR A 155 -29.81 7.30 18.07
CA THR A 155 -30.03 6.91 16.68
C THR A 155 -28.71 6.42 16.10
N LEU A 156 -28.66 5.15 15.72
CA LEU A 156 -27.51 4.44 15.13
C LEU A 156 -28.02 3.53 14.02
N ASP A 157 -27.22 3.31 12.98
CA ASP A 157 -27.52 2.33 11.92
C ASP A 157 -28.91 2.50 11.30
N GLY A 158 -29.35 3.77 11.14
CA GLY A 158 -30.66 4.13 10.59
C GLY A 158 -31.86 3.87 11.52
N ASN A 159 -31.63 3.44 12.77
CA ASN A 159 -32.68 3.07 13.73
C ASN A 159 -32.56 3.87 15.03
N THR A 160 -33.70 4.14 15.67
CA THR A 160 -33.75 4.77 17.00
C THR A 160 -33.94 3.70 18.07
N TYR A 161 -33.05 3.70 19.07
CA TYR A 161 -33.05 2.76 20.19
C TYR A 161 -33.37 3.50 21.49
N ASP A 162 -34.21 2.90 22.32
CA ASP A 162 -34.35 3.29 23.72
C ASP A 162 -33.20 2.67 24.53
N ILE A 163 -32.52 3.48 25.33
CA ILE A 163 -31.49 3.04 26.28
C ILE A 163 -32.14 2.84 27.64
N ALA A 164 -31.96 1.67 28.24
CA ALA A 164 -32.48 1.36 29.56
C ALA A 164 -31.53 0.49 30.39
N LYS A 165 -31.75 0.50 31.72
CA LYS A 165 -31.07 -0.35 32.68
C LYS A 165 -32.10 -1.12 33.51
N THR A 166 -31.86 -2.40 33.72
CA THR A 166 -32.59 -3.23 34.70
C THR A 166 -31.59 -3.87 35.67
N MET A 167 -32.10 -4.43 36.77
CA MET A 167 -31.29 -5.17 37.74
C MET A 167 -31.75 -6.63 37.80
N ARG A 168 -30.79 -7.55 37.80
CA ARG A 168 -31.02 -8.98 38.06
C ARG A 168 -30.56 -9.27 39.46
N TYR A 169 -31.47 -9.73 40.33
CA TYR A 169 -31.19 -10.05 41.72
C TYR A 169 -31.07 -11.56 41.92
N ASN A 170 -29.90 -12.00 42.38
CA ASN A 170 -29.58 -13.41 42.66
C ASN A 170 -29.90 -14.35 41.48
N GLN A 171 -29.43 -13.98 40.29
CA GLN A 171 -29.65 -14.72 39.05
C GLN A 171 -28.37 -15.40 38.57
N PRO A 172 -28.46 -16.46 37.75
CA PRO A 172 -27.30 -17.05 37.08
C PRO A 172 -26.52 -16.00 36.28
N SER A 173 -25.19 -16.11 36.28
CA SER A 173 -24.27 -15.26 35.52
C SER A 173 -23.01 -16.05 35.15
N LEU A 174 -22.08 -15.43 34.41
CA LEU A 174 -20.76 -16.00 34.09
C LEU A 174 -19.97 -16.47 35.31
N ASP A 175 -20.17 -15.82 36.45
CA ASP A 175 -19.39 -16.03 37.67
C ASP A 175 -20.29 -16.58 38.80
N GLY A 176 -21.25 -17.43 38.43
CA GLY A 176 -22.22 -18.03 39.35
C GLY A 176 -23.43 -17.15 39.66
N THR A 177 -24.17 -17.46 40.72
CA THR A 177 -25.34 -16.66 41.12
C THR A 177 -24.92 -15.30 41.69
N GLN A 178 -25.29 -14.22 41.01
CA GLN A 178 -24.93 -12.85 41.41
C GLN A 178 -26.09 -11.87 41.25
N THR A 179 -25.90 -10.65 41.79
CA THR A 179 -26.74 -9.50 41.49
C THR A 179 -25.96 -8.56 40.58
N PHE A 180 -26.49 -8.28 39.39
CA PHE A 180 -25.79 -7.51 38.35
C PHE A 180 -26.79 -6.68 37.52
N PRO A 181 -26.34 -5.56 36.92
CA PRO A 181 -27.15 -4.78 36.01
C PRO A 181 -27.25 -5.45 34.63
N GLN A 182 -28.35 -5.15 33.95
CA GLN A 182 -28.54 -5.40 32.54
C GLN A 182 -28.67 -4.09 31.78
N TYR A 183 -27.90 -3.91 30.69
CA TYR A 183 -27.97 -2.72 29.83
C TYR A 183 -28.63 -3.06 28.50
N TRP A 184 -29.47 -2.14 28.03
CA TRP A 184 -30.31 -2.37 26.87
C TRP A 184 -30.24 -1.20 25.89
N SER A 185 -30.09 -1.51 24.60
CA SER A 185 -30.53 -0.68 23.49
C SER A 185 -31.61 -1.45 22.74
N VAL A 186 -32.86 -0.97 22.72
CA VAL A 186 -33.98 -1.66 22.05
C VAL A 186 -34.58 -0.76 21.00
N ARG A 187 -34.65 -1.21 19.73
CA ARG A 187 -35.28 -0.43 18.67
C ARG A 187 -36.70 -0.01 19.06
N GLN A 188 -37.10 1.20 18.70
CA GLN A 188 -38.48 1.66 18.92
C GLN A 188 -39.49 0.95 18.02
N THR A 189 -39.04 0.49 16.85
CA THR A 189 -39.82 -0.32 15.92
C THR A 189 -39.13 -1.67 15.75
N SER A 190 -39.89 -2.77 15.89
CA SER A 190 -39.34 -4.12 15.74
C SER A 190 -38.88 -4.35 14.31
N GLY A 191 -37.70 -4.93 14.13
CA GLY A 191 -37.26 -5.47 12.84
C GLY A 191 -37.95 -6.78 12.45
N SER A 192 -38.75 -7.37 13.34
CA SER A 192 -39.49 -8.63 13.11
C SER A 192 -40.95 -8.55 13.55
N ARG A 193 -41.76 -9.46 13.03
CA ARG A 193 -43.15 -9.69 13.41
C ARG A 193 -43.31 -11.11 13.97
N ASP A 194 -44.15 -11.25 14.98
CA ASP A 194 -44.49 -12.55 15.56
C ASP A 194 -45.29 -13.43 14.59
N ASN A 195 -45.13 -14.75 14.70
CA ASN A 195 -45.83 -15.79 13.92
C ASN A 195 -45.63 -15.75 12.40
N VAL A 196 -44.59 -15.09 11.90
CA VAL A 196 -44.20 -15.09 10.49
C VAL A 196 -42.69 -15.28 10.36
N GLN A 197 -42.24 -15.73 9.19
CA GLN A 197 -40.81 -15.70 8.85
C GLN A 197 -40.40 -14.27 8.47
N ASN A 198 -39.39 -13.75 9.14
CA ASN A 198 -38.80 -12.45 8.90
C ASN A 198 -37.41 -12.65 8.29
N ASN A 199 -37.06 -11.89 7.26
CA ASN A 199 -35.71 -11.88 6.72
C ASN A 199 -35.05 -10.58 7.17
N MET A 200 -34.09 -10.70 8.10
CA MET A 200 -33.43 -9.57 8.74
C MET A 200 -31.95 -9.59 8.37
N LYS A 201 -31.47 -8.51 7.75
CA LYS A 201 -30.06 -8.32 7.37
C LYS A 201 -29.62 -6.92 7.76
N GLY A 202 -28.43 -6.78 8.33
CA GLY A 202 -27.95 -5.47 8.75
C GLY A 202 -26.56 -5.46 9.37
N THR A 203 -26.16 -4.25 9.76
CA THR A 203 -24.90 -3.91 10.42
C THR A 203 -25.22 -3.21 11.73
N ILE A 204 -24.59 -3.64 12.83
CA ILE A 204 -24.77 -3.08 14.17
C ILE A 204 -23.42 -2.57 14.66
N HIS A 205 -23.33 -1.27 14.87
CA HIS A 205 -22.14 -0.63 15.45
C HIS A 205 -22.10 -0.79 16.97
N VAL A 206 -21.75 -1.99 17.44
CA VAL A 206 -21.73 -2.37 18.86
C VAL A 206 -20.93 -1.38 19.71
N GLY A 207 -19.76 -0.96 19.24
CA GLY A 207 -18.95 0.06 19.94
C GLY A 207 -19.68 1.39 20.14
N LYS A 208 -20.43 1.86 19.14
CA LYS A 208 -21.21 3.10 19.21
C LYS A 208 -22.36 2.99 20.23
N HIS A 209 -22.94 1.80 20.41
CA HIS A 209 -23.91 1.55 21.48
C HIS A 209 -23.28 1.60 22.87
N PHE A 210 -22.08 1.02 23.03
CA PHE A 210 -21.33 1.11 24.29
C PHE A 210 -20.96 2.55 24.66
N ASP A 211 -20.55 3.36 23.68
CA ASP A 211 -20.32 4.79 23.89
C ASP A 211 -21.60 5.53 24.29
N ALA A 212 -22.74 5.20 23.68
CA ALA A 212 -24.03 5.79 24.03
C ALA A 212 -24.45 5.45 25.46
N TRP A 213 -24.21 4.21 25.93
CA TRP A 213 -24.45 3.81 27.31
C TRP A 213 -23.55 4.57 28.29
N ALA A 214 -22.25 4.66 28.00
CA ALA A 214 -21.31 5.43 28.81
C ALA A 214 -21.74 6.91 28.91
N LYS A 215 -22.15 7.52 27.79
CA LYS A 215 -22.67 8.89 27.74
C LYS A 215 -23.96 9.07 28.55
N ALA A 216 -24.78 8.02 28.63
CA ALA A 216 -26.00 8.01 29.44
C ALA A 216 -25.74 7.70 30.94
N GLY A 217 -24.47 7.68 31.36
CA GLY A 217 -24.06 7.48 32.75
C GLY A 217 -24.09 6.02 33.21
N LEU A 218 -24.09 5.07 32.28
CA LEU A 218 -23.95 3.65 32.59
C LEU A 218 -22.46 3.28 32.70
N ASP A 219 -22.12 2.41 33.64
CA ASP A 219 -20.73 2.04 33.92
C ASP A 219 -20.23 1.02 32.89
N MET A 220 -19.37 1.48 32.00
CA MET A 220 -18.74 0.68 30.95
C MET A 220 -17.23 0.50 31.20
N SER A 221 -16.76 0.61 32.45
CA SER A 221 -15.34 0.46 32.81
C SER A 221 -14.84 -1.00 32.75
N GLY A 222 -15.75 -1.97 32.62
CA GLY A 222 -15.43 -3.38 32.65
C GLY A 222 -14.66 -3.88 31.43
N THR A 223 -14.09 -5.06 31.58
CA THR A 223 -13.47 -5.80 30.46
C THR A 223 -14.54 -6.54 29.67
N LEU A 224 -14.49 -6.48 28.33
CA LEU A 224 -15.49 -7.11 27.47
C LEU A 224 -15.31 -8.64 27.50
N TYR A 225 -16.39 -9.39 27.68
CA TYR A 225 -16.37 -10.85 27.73
C TYR A 225 -16.79 -11.50 26.41
N GLU A 226 -17.89 -11.06 25.79
CA GLU A 226 -18.31 -11.53 24.46
C GLU A 226 -19.06 -10.44 23.71
N VAL A 227 -19.11 -10.57 22.38
CA VAL A 227 -20.06 -9.92 21.48
C VAL A 227 -20.62 -10.99 20.56
N SER A 228 -21.91 -11.32 20.70
CA SER A 228 -22.54 -12.41 19.97
C SER A 228 -23.88 -12.02 19.39
N LEU A 229 -24.20 -12.52 18.19
CA LEU A 229 -25.59 -12.53 17.73
C LEU A 229 -26.33 -13.63 18.46
N ASN A 230 -27.48 -13.31 19.04
CA ASN A 230 -28.25 -14.19 19.90
C ASN A 230 -29.72 -14.27 19.46
N ILE A 231 -30.22 -15.50 19.41
CA ILE A 231 -31.63 -15.83 19.27
C ILE A 231 -32.10 -16.35 20.63
N GLU A 232 -32.92 -15.57 21.32
CA GLU A 232 -33.48 -15.93 22.62
C GLU A 232 -34.96 -16.26 22.50
N GLY A 233 -35.42 -17.34 23.13
CA GLY A 233 -36.82 -17.71 23.25
C GLY A 233 -37.21 -17.85 24.71
N TYR A 234 -38.33 -17.25 25.11
CA TYR A 234 -38.86 -17.40 26.47
C TYR A 234 -40.30 -17.88 26.44
N ARG A 235 -40.55 -19.06 27.01
CA ARG A 235 -41.88 -19.73 27.03
C ARG A 235 -42.59 -19.70 25.68
N SER A 236 -41.85 -19.99 24.62
CA SER A 236 -42.29 -19.81 23.24
C SER A 236 -41.87 -20.96 22.34
N ASN A 237 -42.18 -20.82 21.06
CA ASN A 237 -41.72 -21.70 20.00
C ASN A 237 -41.09 -20.84 18.90
N GLY A 238 -40.34 -21.48 18.01
CA GLY A 238 -39.84 -20.80 16.82
C GLY A 238 -38.62 -21.49 16.21
N SER A 239 -38.09 -20.83 15.20
CA SER A 239 -36.84 -21.24 14.54
C SER A 239 -36.11 -20.02 14.00
N ALA A 240 -34.81 -20.17 13.85
CA ALA A 240 -33.99 -19.22 13.09
C ALA A 240 -32.99 -19.96 12.20
N ASN A 241 -32.72 -19.37 11.05
CA ASN A 241 -31.61 -19.73 10.17
C ASN A 241 -30.72 -18.50 10.05
N VAL A 242 -29.67 -18.45 10.86
CA VAL A 242 -28.63 -17.42 10.81
C VAL A 242 -27.67 -17.82 9.69
N LYS A 243 -27.83 -17.19 8.53
CA LYS A 243 -27.04 -17.46 7.32
C LYS A 243 -25.64 -16.89 7.41
N SER A 244 -25.50 -15.75 8.08
CA SER A 244 -24.19 -15.16 8.37
C SER A 244 -24.25 -14.33 9.65
N VAL A 245 -23.24 -14.45 10.50
CA VAL A 245 -22.91 -13.54 11.60
C VAL A 245 -21.42 -13.27 11.55
N ARG A 246 -21.04 -11.99 11.65
CA ARG A 246 -19.65 -11.54 11.56
C ARG A 246 -19.34 -10.46 12.56
N VAL A 247 -18.25 -10.60 13.31
CA VAL A 247 -17.80 -9.61 14.30
C VAL A 247 -16.45 -9.04 13.89
N TYR A 248 -16.40 -7.73 13.69
CA TYR A 248 -15.22 -6.97 13.31
C TYR A 248 -14.74 -6.15 14.51
N GLU A 249 -13.41 -6.05 14.70
CA GLU A 249 -12.80 -5.24 15.77
C GLU A 249 -12.35 -3.85 15.25
N ASN A 250 -12.15 -3.71 13.94
CA ASN A 250 -11.72 -2.48 13.25
C ASN A 250 -12.50 -2.27 11.94
N TYR A 251 -13.82 -2.10 12.03
CA TYR A 251 -14.68 -1.90 10.87
C TYR A 251 -14.55 -0.46 10.29
N ASP A 252 -14.28 -0.34 9.00
CA ASP A 252 -14.22 0.90 8.21
C ASP A 252 -15.54 1.13 7.44
N ASP A 253 -16.30 2.18 7.80
CA ASP A 253 -17.58 2.53 7.16
C ASP A 253 -17.45 2.97 5.68
N GLY A 254 -16.23 3.15 5.15
CA GLY A 254 -15.96 3.66 3.79
C GLY A 254 -15.02 2.80 2.92
N GLY A 255 -14.64 1.60 3.36
CA GLY A 255 -13.75 0.66 2.67
C GLY A 255 -14.28 -0.79 2.65
N GLU A 256 -13.63 -1.69 1.92
CA GLU A 256 -13.93 -3.13 2.01
C GLU A 256 -13.51 -3.66 3.38
N ASN A 257 -14.49 -4.02 4.21
CA ASN A 257 -14.24 -4.64 5.51
C ASN A 257 -13.92 -6.13 5.34
N PRO A 258 -12.86 -6.63 5.99
CA PRO A 258 -12.47 -8.03 5.88
C PRO A 258 -13.51 -8.92 6.55
N ASP A 259 -14.28 -9.63 5.72
CA ASP A 259 -15.15 -10.73 6.10
C ASP A 259 -14.50 -11.64 7.17
N PRO A 260 -14.99 -11.68 8.42
CA PRO A 260 -14.59 -12.68 9.37
C PRO A 260 -15.34 -13.98 9.01
N GLY A 261 -14.62 -14.95 8.47
CA GLY A 261 -14.94 -16.38 8.56
C GLY A 261 -16.05 -16.98 7.68
N THR A 262 -15.62 -17.59 6.56
CA THR A 262 -15.72 -19.04 6.24
C THR A 262 -17.09 -19.69 6.41
N SER A 263 -17.76 -20.08 5.31
CA SER A 263 -17.76 -21.45 4.75
C SER A 263 -18.17 -22.54 5.75
N GLU A 264 -19.32 -23.16 5.51
CA GLU A 264 -19.61 -24.49 6.05
C GLU A 264 -18.44 -25.43 5.78
N GLU A 265 -17.96 -26.13 6.80
CA GLU A 265 -17.29 -27.39 6.55
C GLU A 265 -17.65 -28.40 7.62
N GLN A 266 -18.33 -29.46 7.16
CA GLN A 266 -18.14 -30.83 7.63
C GLN A 266 -16.65 -31.08 7.92
N PRO A 267 -16.25 -32.00 8.81
CA PRO A 267 -14.83 -32.28 9.04
C PRO A 267 -14.15 -32.58 7.69
N LYS A 268 -13.36 -31.62 7.18
CA LYS A 268 -12.56 -31.80 5.98
C LYS A 268 -11.48 -32.80 6.37
N THR A 269 -11.59 -33.99 5.83
CA THR A 269 -10.53 -34.99 5.90
C THR A 269 -9.26 -34.35 5.34
N ALA A 270 -8.14 -34.45 6.06
CA ALA A 270 -6.86 -33.95 5.57
C ALA A 270 -6.64 -34.45 4.14
N VAL A 271 -6.27 -33.54 3.24
CA VAL A 271 -5.95 -33.91 1.86
C VAL A 271 -4.68 -34.75 1.91
N GLU A 272 -4.79 -36.02 1.53
CA GLU A 272 -3.60 -36.83 1.33
C GLU A 272 -2.91 -36.35 0.05
N PRO A 273 -1.57 -36.20 0.06
CA PRO A 273 -0.83 -35.73 -1.09
C PRO A 273 -0.88 -36.77 -2.21
N ASP A 274 -0.87 -36.29 -3.45
CA ASP A 274 -0.89 -37.14 -4.64
C ASP A 274 0.41 -37.95 -4.83
N GLU A 275 0.52 -38.67 -5.94
CA GLU A 275 1.70 -39.48 -6.28
C GLU A 275 3.00 -38.66 -6.40
N ASN A 276 2.89 -37.35 -6.66
CA ASN A 276 4.02 -36.42 -6.72
C ASN A 276 4.33 -35.78 -5.35
N GLY A 277 3.54 -36.09 -4.32
CA GLY A 277 3.66 -35.51 -2.99
C GLY A 277 2.95 -34.17 -2.84
N TYR A 278 2.08 -33.79 -3.79
CA TYR A 278 1.40 -32.50 -3.81
C TYR A 278 0.06 -32.56 -3.09
N TYR A 279 -0.15 -31.64 -2.16
CA TYR A 279 -1.44 -31.42 -1.50
C TYR A 279 -2.37 -30.56 -2.36
N PHE A 280 -1.81 -29.65 -3.16
CA PHE A 280 -2.51 -28.95 -4.23
C PHE A 280 -1.55 -28.63 -5.38
N ASN A 281 -2.09 -28.57 -6.60
CA ASN A 281 -1.43 -28.04 -7.80
C ASN A 281 -2.46 -27.21 -8.58
N ASP A 282 -2.40 -25.90 -8.44
CA ASP A 282 -3.30 -24.97 -9.10
C ASP A 282 -2.64 -24.47 -10.40
N THR A 283 -3.07 -25.03 -11.54
CA THR A 283 -2.57 -24.70 -12.90
C THR A 283 -3.36 -23.59 -13.59
N PHE A 284 -4.51 -23.19 -13.02
CA PHE A 284 -5.42 -22.16 -13.55
C PHE A 284 -6.01 -22.40 -14.96
N ASP A 285 -5.87 -23.60 -15.50
CA ASP A 285 -6.36 -23.98 -16.84
C ASP A 285 -7.89 -23.93 -16.99
N SER A 286 -8.61 -24.13 -15.89
CA SER A 286 -10.08 -24.30 -15.89
C SER A 286 -10.81 -23.34 -14.97
N GLY A 287 -10.11 -22.35 -14.40
CA GLY A 287 -10.68 -21.40 -13.45
C GLY A 287 -9.66 -20.91 -12.42
N VAL A 288 -10.07 -19.93 -11.60
CA VAL A 288 -9.21 -19.32 -10.57
C VAL A 288 -8.95 -20.22 -9.35
N GLY A 289 -9.62 -21.38 -9.26
CA GLY A 289 -9.54 -22.28 -8.11
C GLY A 289 -10.00 -21.60 -6.82
N ASP A 290 -9.30 -21.87 -5.72
CA ASP A 290 -9.53 -21.22 -4.41
C ASP A 290 -8.72 -19.93 -4.24
N TRP A 291 -8.16 -19.37 -5.32
CA TRP A 291 -7.44 -18.10 -5.27
C TRP A 291 -8.41 -16.93 -5.38
N ALA A 292 -8.18 -15.92 -4.56
CA ALA A 292 -8.95 -14.69 -4.53
C ALA A 292 -8.03 -13.47 -4.64
N GLY A 293 -8.63 -12.33 -4.97
CA GLY A 293 -7.97 -11.03 -4.88
C GLY A 293 -7.68 -10.66 -3.43
N ARG A 294 -6.45 -10.20 -3.18
CA ARG A 294 -6.01 -9.66 -1.90
C ARG A 294 -5.93 -8.14 -1.97
N GLY A 295 -6.50 -7.46 -0.97
CA GLY A 295 -6.63 -6.00 -0.99
C GLY A 295 -7.53 -5.58 -2.17
N ALA A 296 -7.16 -4.53 -2.89
CA ALA A 296 -7.93 -4.09 -4.06
C ALA A 296 -7.74 -4.95 -5.32
N ALA A 297 -6.87 -5.97 -5.27
CA ALA A 297 -6.58 -6.79 -6.44
C ALA A 297 -7.82 -7.56 -6.92
N THR A 298 -7.98 -7.67 -8.22
CA THR A 298 -8.92 -8.57 -8.89
C THR A 298 -8.13 -9.71 -9.52
N VAL A 299 -8.61 -10.95 -9.37
CA VAL A 299 -8.02 -12.12 -10.02
C VAL A 299 -8.97 -12.71 -11.05
N ASP A 300 -8.43 -13.05 -12.22
CA ASP A 300 -9.20 -13.69 -13.30
C ASP A 300 -8.28 -14.64 -14.10
N THR A 301 -8.85 -15.67 -14.71
CA THR A 301 -8.08 -16.56 -15.60
C THR A 301 -7.77 -15.88 -16.92
N THR A 302 -6.57 -16.11 -17.45
CA THR A 302 -6.18 -15.67 -18.78
C THR A 302 -5.54 -16.81 -19.57
N THR A 303 -5.63 -16.73 -20.90
CA THR A 303 -4.90 -17.62 -21.83
C THR A 303 -3.74 -16.90 -22.53
N SER A 304 -3.63 -15.57 -22.33
CA SER A 304 -2.65 -14.73 -23.03
C SER A 304 -1.23 -14.97 -22.55
N GLU A 305 -1.06 -15.17 -21.25
CA GLU A 305 0.22 -15.41 -20.59
C GLU A 305 0.08 -16.70 -19.78
N LYS A 306 1.08 -17.57 -19.84
CA LYS A 306 1.13 -18.80 -19.05
C LYS A 306 2.55 -19.33 -18.97
N PHE A 307 2.85 -20.03 -17.88
CA PHE A 307 4.07 -20.78 -17.70
C PHE A 307 3.88 -22.22 -18.19
N ALA A 308 2.79 -22.87 -17.80
CA ALA A 308 2.45 -24.24 -18.19
C ALA A 308 0.98 -24.33 -18.66
N GLY A 309 0.59 -25.49 -19.18
CA GLY A 309 -0.81 -25.75 -19.56
C GLY A 309 -1.37 -24.81 -20.65
N THR A 310 -2.58 -24.32 -20.40
CA THR A 310 -3.45 -23.57 -21.31
C THR A 310 -3.80 -22.17 -20.82
N GLY A 311 -3.72 -21.91 -19.51
CA GLY A 311 -3.95 -20.59 -18.92
C GLY A 311 -3.13 -20.32 -17.66
N SER A 312 -3.28 -19.11 -17.11
CA SER A 312 -2.69 -18.68 -15.84
C SER A 312 -3.67 -17.78 -15.08
N LEU A 313 -3.32 -17.40 -13.85
CA LEU A 313 -4.09 -16.40 -13.10
C LEU A 313 -3.51 -15.00 -13.35
N SER A 314 -4.35 -14.08 -13.82
CA SER A 314 -4.04 -12.65 -13.88
C SER A 314 -4.44 -11.97 -12.58
N VAL A 315 -3.61 -11.02 -12.12
CA VAL A 315 -3.78 -10.25 -10.90
C VAL A 315 -3.69 -8.78 -11.24
N SER A 316 -4.80 -8.06 -11.12
CA SER A 316 -4.94 -6.69 -11.64
C SER A 316 -5.64 -5.75 -10.67
N GLY A 317 -5.70 -4.45 -10.98
CA GLY A 317 -6.45 -3.48 -10.16
C GLY A 317 -5.80 -3.21 -8.80
N ARG A 318 -4.50 -3.50 -8.69
CA ARG A 318 -3.73 -3.32 -7.48
C ARG A 318 -3.51 -1.81 -7.22
N THR A 319 -3.50 -1.45 -5.94
CA THR A 319 -3.34 -0.06 -5.45
C THR A 319 -2.29 0.04 -4.35
N ALA A 320 -1.69 -1.09 -3.98
CA ALA A 320 -0.62 -1.22 -3.01
C ALA A 320 0.20 -2.48 -3.32
N ASN A 321 1.46 -2.48 -2.90
CA ASN A 321 2.42 -3.57 -3.13
C ASN A 321 2.05 -4.91 -2.47
N TRP A 322 1.27 -4.87 -1.38
CA TRP A 322 0.78 -6.07 -0.69
C TRP A 322 -0.55 -6.62 -1.27
N ASN A 323 -1.20 -5.88 -2.18
CA ASN A 323 -2.34 -6.41 -2.91
C ASN A 323 -1.85 -7.53 -3.83
N GLY A 324 -2.65 -8.55 -4.11
CA GLY A 324 -2.14 -9.70 -4.86
C GLY A 324 -3.15 -10.83 -5.02
N ALA A 325 -2.68 -12.05 -5.23
CA ALA A 325 -3.52 -13.24 -5.21
C ALA A 325 -3.30 -14.02 -3.90
N VAL A 326 -4.36 -14.47 -3.25
CA VAL A 326 -4.32 -15.19 -1.97
C VAL A 326 -5.09 -16.51 -2.03
N LYS A 327 -4.56 -17.55 -1.39
CA LYS A 327 -5.19 -18.85 -1.15
C LYS A 327 -5.17 -19.16 0.34
N ALA A 328 -6.30 -19.58 0.89
CA ALA A 328 -6.36 -20.12 2.25
C ALA A 328 -5.75 -21.53 2.31
N LEU A 329 -4.96 -21.82 3.34
CA LEU A 329 -4.43 -23.16 3.59
C LEU A 329 -5.19 -23.83 4.74
N ASP A 330 -5.65 -25.06 4.51
CA ASP A 330 -6.39 -25.85 5.49
C ASP A 330 -5.44 -26.46 6.54
N THR A 331 -5.66 -26.16 7.82
CA THR A 331 -4.82 -26.62 8.93
C THR A 331 -4.94 -28.11 9.25
N SER A 332 -5.94 -28.81 8.71
CA SER A 332 -6.00 -30.28 8.75
C SER A 332 -4.91 -30.92 7.89
N THR A 333 -4.51 -30.24 6.81
CA THR A 333 -3.50 -30.68 5.84
C THR A 333 -2.15 -30.01 6.11
N PHE A 334 -2.14 -28.68 6.24
CA PHE A 334 -0.99 -27.82 6.50
C PHE A 334 -0.90 -27.48 7.98
N LYS A 335 -0.31 -28.39 8.77
CA LYS A 335 -0.30 -28.34 10.22
C LYS A 335 0.73 -27.33 10.74
N PRO A 336 0.37 -26.48 11.70
CA PRO A 336 1.32 -25.58 12.36
C PRO A 336 2.45 -26.35 13.05
N GLY A 337 3.68 -25.87 12.90
CA GLY A 337 4.89 -26.52 13.41
C GLY A 337 5.48 -27.59 12.49
N GLU A 338 4.77 -27.98 11.43
CA GLU A 338 5.26 -28.91 10.41
C GLU A 338 5.89 -28.17 9.23
N THR A 339 6.73 -28.88 8.48
CA THR A 339 7.46 -28.35 7.33
C THR A 339 6.81 -28.81 6.03
N TYR A 340 6.78 -27.92 5.03
CA TYR A 340 6.18 -28.14 3.72
C TYR A 340 7.05 -27.54 2.61
N SER A 341 6.79 -27.95 1.38
CA SER A 341 7.33 -27.30 0.19
C SER A 341 6.25 -26.42 -0.43
N PHE A 342 6.55 -25.16 -0.71
CA PHE A 342 5.65 -24.26 -1.44
C PHE A 342 6.38 -23.68 -2.65
N ALA A 343 5.67 -23.58 -3.77
CA ALA A 343 6.16 -22.90 -4.95
C ALA A 343 5.04 -22.21 -5.72
N VAL A 344 5.37 -21.14 -6.45
CA VAL A 344 4.51 -20.52 -7.46
C VAL A 344 5.38 -19.79 -8.47
N ASN A 345 4.97 -19.77 -9.74
CA ASN A 345 5.63 -18.97 -10.77
C ASN A 345 4.92 -17.62 -10.88
N ALA A 346 5.69 -16.54 -11.00
CA ALA A 346 5.18 -15.18 -11.16
C ALA A 346 5.83 -14.47 -12.36
N MET A 347 5.07 -13.62 -13.04
CA MET A 347 5.53 -12.80 -14.17
C MET A 347 4.76 -11.48 -14.24
N TYR A 348 5.37 -10.41 -14.78
CA TYR A 348 4.68 -9.16 -15.08
C TYR A 348 5.03 -8.64 -16.47
N LYS A 349 4.17 -7.82 -17.06
CA LYS A 349 4.39 -7.26 -18.41
C LYS A 349 4.67 -5.77 -18.45
N SER A 350 4.25 -5.04 -17.42
CA SER A 350 4.33 -3.58 -17.36
C SER A 350 4.71 -3.18 -15.94
N GLY A 351 5.84 -2.49 -15.79
CA GLY A 351 6.42 -2.15 -14.49
C GLY A 351 7.82 -1.58 -14.64
N GLY A 352 8.61 -1.62 -13.57
CA GLY A 352 10.05 -1.32 -13.60
C GLY A 352 10.85 -2.35 -14.43
N SER A 353 12.14 -2.06 -14.64
CA SER A 353 13.06 -2.94 -15.39
C SER A 353 13.30 -4.30 -14.72
N GLU A 354 13.12 -4.36 -13.41
CA GLU A 354 13.12 -5.56 -12.58
C GLU A 354 12.03 -5.38 -11.52
N GLU A 355 11.30 -6.45 -11.21
CA GLU A 355 10.32 -6.47 -10.12
C GLU A 355 10.60 -7.66 -9.22
N LYS A 356 10.51 -7.42 -7.91
CA LYS A 356 10.68 -8.45 -6.90
C LYS A 356 9.32 -8.91 -6.39
N PHE A 357 9.10 -10.21 -6.46
CA PHE A 357 7.93 -10.88 -5.93
C PHE A 357 8.23 -11.57 -4.59
N LYS A 358 7.20 -11.72 -3.78
CA LYS A 358 7.22 -12.50 -2.54
C LYS A 358 6.04 -13.45 -2.52
N LEU A 359 6.32 -14.68 -2.12
CA LEU A 359 5.34 -15.62 -1.61
C LEU A 359 5.36 -15.47 -0.09
N THR A 360 4.24 -15.07 0.49
CA THR A 360 4.13 -14.76 1.91
C THR A 360 3.03 -15.61 2.53
N LEU A 361 3.31 -16.15 3.71
CA LEU A 361 2.32 -16.76 4.57
C LEU A 361 1.87 -15.72 5.59
N GLN A 362 0.61 -15.28 5.47
CA GLN A 362 -0.09 -14.65 6.57
C GLN A 362 -0.64 -15.74 7.49
N TYR A 363 -0.51 -15.53 8.80
CA TYR A 363 -1.08 -16.41 9.82
C TYR A 363 -1.39 -15.60 11.08
N ASN A 364 -2.00 -16.23 12.07
CA ASN A 364 -2.25 -15.65 13.38
C ASN A 364 -1.60 -16.55 14.44
N ASP A 365 -0.81 -15.97 15.34
CA ASP A 365 -0.17 -16.67 16.46
C ASP A 365 -0.85 -16.38 17.81
N GLY A 366 -2.03 -15.76 17.78
CA GLY A 366 -2.76 -15.29 18.94
C GLY A 366 -2.46 -13.83 19.31
N THR A 367 -1.50 -13.18 18.65
CA THR A 367 -1.19 -11.74 18.85
C THR A 367 -1.69 -10.84 17.73
N GLY A 368 -2.20 -11.43 16.63
CA GLY A 368 -2.68 -10.71 15.45
C GLY A 368 -2.16 -11.33 14.16
N ALA A 369 -2.43 -10.68 13.03
CA ALA A 369 -1.91 -11.11 11.74
C ALA A 369 -0.38 -10.95 11.70
N GLN A 370 0.29 -12.08 11.55
CA GLN A 370 1.71 -12.20 11.30
C GLN A 370 1.94 -12.49 9.82
N TYR A 371 3.12 -12.09 9.33
CA TYR A 371 3.51 -12.27 7.95
C TYR A 371 4.91 -12.88 7.93
N SER A 372 5.02 -14.05 7.33
CA SER A 372 6.30 -14.73 7.13
C SER A 372 6.54 -14.88 5.64
N GLU A 373 7.67 -14.34 5.17
CA GLU A 373 8.15 -14.62 3.83
C GLU A 373 8.42 -16.13 3.69
N VAL A 374 7.80 -16.75 2.69
CA VAL A 374 8.02 -18.15 2.32
C VAL A 374 9.18 -18.20 1.32
N ALA A 375 9.10 -17.39 0.27
CA ALA A 375 10.13 -17.25 -0.75
C ALA A 375 10.05 -15.86 -1.39
N SER A 376 11.16 -15.40 -1.97
CA SER A 376 11.18 -14.19 -2.81
C SER A 376 12.13 -14.35 -3.98
N ALA A 377 11.81 -13.71 -5.10
CA ALA A 377 12.64 -13.73 -6.30
C ALA A 377 12.39 -12.47 -7.14
N SER A 378 13.41 -12.02 -7.85
CA SER A 378 13.32 -10.93 -8.83
C SER A 378 13.21 -11.49 -10.24
N THR A 379 12.48 -10.81 -11.11
CA THR A 379 12.43 -11.11 -12.55
C THR A 379 12.32 -9.83 -13.36
N THR A 380 12.51 -9.93 -14.68
CA THR A 380 12.28 -8.84 -15.62
C THR A 380 10.96 -9.02 -16.37
N ALA A 381 10.45 -7.95 -16.98
CA ALA A 381 9.14 -7.98 -17.63
C ALA A 381 9.08 -9.06 -18.73
N GLY A 382 8.08 -9.95 -18.65
CA GLY A 382 7.87 -11.07 -19.57
C GLY A 382 8.55 -12.39 -19.16
N ASP A 383 9.48 -12.38 -18.21
CA ASP A 383 10.14 -13.58 -17.72
C ASP A 383 9.41 -14.14 -16.48
N TRP A 384 9.07 -15.43 -16.52
CA TRP A 384 8.57 -16.15 -15.35
C TRP A 384 9.71 -16.43 -14.36
N VAL A 385 9.42 -16.30 -13.06
CA VAL A 385 10.34 -16.70 -11.99
C VAL A 385 9.61 -17.53 -10.95
N GLN A 386 10.27 -18.56 -10.41
CA GLN A 386 9.69 -19.38 -9.36
C GLN A 386 10.03 -18.83 -7.96
N LEU A 387 9.00 -18.66 -7.14
CA LEU A 387 9.09 -18.40 -5.71
C LEU A 387 8.94 -19.73 -4.99
N ALA A 388 10.05 -20.39 -4.67
CA ALA A 388 10.03 -21.72 -4.06
C ALA A 388 10.75 -21.77 -2.71
N ASN A 389 10.17 -22.50 -1.77
CA ASN A 389 10.82 -22.92 -0.54
C ASN A 389 10.49 -24.40 -0.27
N PRO A 390 11.45 -25.33 -0.46
CA PRO A 390 11.19 -26.75 -0.29
C PRO A 390 11.06 -27.17 1.17
N SER A 391 11.40 -26.29 2.13
CA SER A 391 11.46 -26.64 3.55
C SER A 391 10.94 -25.49 4.43
N TYR A 392 9.81 -24.91 4.06
CA TYR A 392 9.17 -23.86 4.84
C TYR A 392 8.44 -24.47 6.05
N THR A 393 8.80 -24.05 7.26
CA THR A 393 8.12 -24.50 8.49
C THR A 393 7.02 -23.51 8.83
N ILE A 394 5.78 -23.98 8.84
CA ILE A 394 4.66 -23.17 9.29
C ILE A 394 4.86 -22.89 10.78
N PRO A 395 4.80 -21.64 11.24
CA PRO A 395 5.04 -21.30 12.64
C PRO A 395 4.15 -22.11 13.59
N ALA A 396 4.73 -22.58 14.69
CA ALA A 396 4.01 -23.39 15.67
C ALA A 396 2.85 -22.59 16.26
N GLY A 397 1.67 -23.22 16.36
CA GLY A 397 0.46 -22.56 16.87
C GLY A 397 -0.19 -21.57 15.91
N ALA A 398 0.30 -21.45 14.67
CA ALA A 398 -0.31 -20.62 13.64
C ALA A 398 -1.75 -21.05 13.31
N THR A 399 -2.66 -20.10 13.17
CA THR A 399 -4.02 -20.29 12.63
C THR A 399 -4.23 -19.33 11.46
N ASP A 400 -5.39 -19.41 10.79
CA ASP A 400 -5.76 -18.48 9.69
C ASP A 400 -4.70 -18.37 8.58
N LEU A 401 -4.18 -19.52 8.16
CA LEU A 401 -3.11 -19.62 7.17
C LEU A 401 -3.59 -19.12 5.80
N GLN A 402 -2.96 -18.08 5.29
CA GLN A 402 -3.20 -17.52 3.96
C GLN A 402 -1.87 -17.39 3.21
N LEU A 403 -1.70 -18.19 2.16
CA LEU A 403 -0.57 -18.09 1.27
C LEU A 403 -0.90 -17.10 0.16
N TYR A 404 -0.07 -16.09 -0.05
CA TYR A 404 -0.35 -15.08 -1.06
C TYR A 404 0.91 -14.59 -1.77
N VAL A 405 0.71 -14.13 -3.01
CA VAL A 405 1.76 -13.57 -3.87
C VAL A 405 1.60 -12.06 -3.89
N GLU A 406 2.70 -11.34 -3.65
CA GLU A 406 2.77 -9.88 -3.64
C GLU A 406 4.05 -9.38 -4.30
N THR A 407 4.15 -8.08 -4.55
CA THR A 407 5.38 -7.42 -4.99
C THR A 407 6.00 -6.65 -3.82
N VAL A 408 7.30 -6.40 -3.86
CA VAL A 408 7.98 -5.73 -2.74
C VAL A 408 7.73 -4.24 -2.72
N ASP A 409 7.86 -3.56 -3.86
CA ASP A 409 7.98 -2.09 -3.89
C ASP A 409 6.89 -1.38 -4.70
N THR A 410 6.20 -2.11 -5.59
CA THR A 410 5.34 -1.55 -6.64
C THR A 410 3.93 -2.13 -6.58
N ASP A 411 2.95 -1.51 -7.23
CA ASP A 411 1.55 -1.98 -7.31
C ASP A 411 1.18 -2.49 -8.73
N ILE A 412 2.17 -2.99 -9.48
CA ILE A 412 1.99 -3.44 -10.87
C ILE A 412 1.07 -4.66 -11.01
N ASP A 413 0.33 -4.75 -12.11
CA ASP A 413 -0.41 -5.98 -12.43
C ASP A 413 0.56 -7.11 -12.81
N PHE A 414 0.26 -8.34 -12.40
CA PHE A 414 1.10 -9.52 -12.62
C PHE A 414 0.28 -10.79 -12.89
N TYR A 415 0.97 -11.87 -13.22
CA TYR A 415 0.42 -13.19 -13.49
C TYR A 415 1.06 -14.21 -12.56
N ILE A 416 0.30 -15.21 -12.13
CA ILE A 416 0.84 -16.38 -11.42
C ILE A 416 0.39 -17.69 -12.09
N ASP A 417 1.22 -18.72 -11.96
CA ASP A 417 0.98 -20.04 -12.55
C ASP A 417 1.68 -21.16 -11.76
N GLU A 418 1.17 -22.39 -11.88
CA GLU A 418 1.62 -23.60 -11.18
C GLU A 418 1.88 -23.36 -9.68
N ALA A 419 0.85 -22.93 -8.96
CA ALA A 419 0.95 -22.74 -7.51
C ALA A 419 0.78 -24.08 -6.79
N ILE A 420 1.81 -24.50 -6.04
CA ILE A 420 1.92 -25.85 -5.49
C ILE A 420 2.26 -25.82 -4.00
N GLY A 421 1.58 -26.68 -3.23
CA GLY A 421 1.93 -27.02 -1.86
C GLY A 421 2.15 -28.52 -1.74
N ALA A 422 3.29 -28.95 -1.19
CA ALA A 422 3.74 -30.34 -1.19
C ALA A 422 4.40 -30.75 0.13
N LYS A 423 4.70 -32.06 0.28
CA LYS A 423 5.48 -32.58 1.41
C LYS A 423 6.83 -31.87 1.51
N SER A 424 7.32 -31.65 2.74
CA SER A 424 8.68 -31.13 2.97
C SER A 424 9.73 -31.89 2.15
N GLY A 425 10.67 -31.13 1.58
CA GLY A 425 11.76 -31.64 0.76
C GLY A 425 11.35 -32.02 -0.66
N THR A 426 10.09 -31.81 -1.06
CA THR A 426 9.68 -32.04 -2.45
C THR A 426 10.25 -30.93 -3.32
N GLU A 427 11.09 -31.30 -4.29
CA GLU A 427 11.56 -30.39 -5.31
C GLU A 427 10.45 -30.15 -6.33
N ILE A 428 9.86 -28.95 -6.27
CA ILE A 428 8.81 -28.53 -7.20
C ILE A 428 9.51 -27.87 -8.39
N LYS A 429 9.39 -28.48 -9.58
CA LYS A 429 9.89 -27.87 -10.82
C LYS A 429 9.05 -26.65 -11.18
N GLY A 430 9.69 -25.56 -11.52
CA GLY A 430 9.05 -24.34 -12.01
C GLY A 430 9.97 -23.57 -12.93
N ALA A 431 9.68 -22.30 -13.12
CA ALA A 431 10.56 -21.39 -13.82
C ALA A 431 11.92 -21.34 -13.11
N ASP A 432 12.99 -21.18 -13.89
CA ASP A 432 14.32 -21.06 -13.30
C ASP A 432 14.34 -19.89 -12.29
N GLY A 433 15.22 -19.97 -11.29
CA GLY A 433 15.46 -18.84 -10.37
C GLY A 433 15.90 -17.58 -11.13
N PRO A 434 16.05 -16.42 -10.45
CA PRO A 434 16.50 -15.20 -11.10
C PRO A 434 17.74 -15.49 -11.93
N LYS A 435 17.58 -15.40 -13.26
CA LYS A 435 18.68 -15.65 -14.19
C LYS A 435 19.68 -14.53 -14.00
N VAL A 436 20.77 -14.80 -13.28
CA VAL A 436 21.90 -13.88 -13.24
C VAL A 436 22.49 -13.90 -14.64
N VAL A 437 22.11 -12.92 -15.44
CA VAL A 437 22.55 -12.85 -16.83
C VAL A 437 24.02 -12.49 -16.86
N ILE A 438 24.85 -13.50 -17.08
CA ILE A 438 26.24 -13.35 -17.47
C ILE A 438 26.29 -13.59 -18.97
N LEU A 439 26.80 -12.63 -19.75
CA LEU A 439 26.97 -12.79 -21.19
C LEU A 439 27.82 -14.05 -21.48
N GLY A 440 27.28 -14.97 -22.26
CA GLY A 440 27.84 -16.26 -22.63
C GLY A 440 27.51 -17.41 -21.67
N ASP A 441 26.87 -17.14 -20.53
CA ASP A 441 26.38 -18.15 -19.57
C ASP A 441 24.96 -18.58 -19.94
N ALA A 442 24.88 -19.38 -21.00
CA ALA A 442 23.62 -19.80 -21.61
C ALA A 442 22.83 -20.79 -20.74
N ASN A 443 23.46 -21.42 -19.75
CA ASN A 443 22.80 -22.35 -18.83
C ASN A 443 22.56 -21.76 -17.43
N PHE A 444 23.02 -20.52 -17.18
CA PHE A 444 22.85 -19.76 -15.95
C PHE A 444 23.48 -20.43 -14.72
N ASP A 445 24.57 -21.20 -14.92
CA ASP A 445 25.28 -21.87 -13.83
C ASP A 445 26.34 -20.97 -13.16
N GLY A 446 26.52 -19.75 -13.66
CA GLY A 446 27.47 -18.77 -13.18
C GLY A 446 28.87 -18.90 -13.80
N ALA A 447 29.09 -19.84 -14.72
CA ALA A 447 30.39 -20.13 -15.30
C ALA A 447 30.32 -20.37 -16.82
N ILE A 448 30.90 -19.46 -17.60
CA ILE A 448 30.96 -19.60 -19.07
C ILE A 448 31.92 -20.74 -19.47
N ASN A 449 31.38 -21.87 -19.94
CA ASN A 449 32.11 -23.09 -20.26
C ASN A 449 31.47 -23.88 -21.42
N SER A 450 31.95 -25.11 -21.67
CA SER A 450 31.47 -25.92 -22.79
C SER A 450 29.99 -26.34 -22.71
N PHE A 451 29.39 -26.31 -21.51
CA PHE A 451 27.97 -26.60 -21.32
C PHE A 451 27.08 -25.46 -21.84
N ASP A 452 27.55 -24.21 -21.79
CA ASP A 452 26.85 -23.05 -22.37
C ASP A 452 26.78 -23.12 -23.88
N LEU A 453 27.85 -23.57 -24.53
CA LEU A 453 27.84 -23.77 -25.98
C LEU A 453 26.78 -24.80 -26.40
N VAL A 454 26.55 -25.82 -25.58
CA VAL A 454 25.50 -26.82 -25.81
C VAL A 454 24.11 -26.20 -25.56
N ALA A 455 23.95 -25.40 -24.51
CA ALA A 455 22.70 -24.71 -24.19
C ALA A 455 22.31 -23.68 -25.26
N ALA A 456 23.24 -22.78 -25.63
CA ALA A 456 23.06 -21.79 -26.70
C ALA A 456 22.73 -22.46 -28.05
N ARG A 457 23.36 -23.61 -28.37
CA ARG A 457 23.03 -24.37 -29.57
C ARG A 457 21.61 -24.94 -29.55
N LYS A 458 21.15 -25.44 -28.40
CA LYS A 458 19.77 -25.90 -28.26
C LYS A 458 18.78 -24.73 -28.40
N ALA A 459 19.08 -23.58 -27.79
CA ALA A 459 18.27 -22.38 -27.89
C ALA A 459 18.15 -21.88 -29.34
N LEU A 460 19.26 -21.88 -30.09
CA LEU A 460 19.27 -21.50 -31.51
C LEU A 460 18.43 -22.46 -32.36
N LEU A 461 18.51 -23.77 -32.10
CA LEU A 461 17.72 -24.77 -32.83
C LEU A 461 16.21 -24.71 -32.51
N ALA A 462 15.86 -24.28 -31.30
CA ALA A 462 14.47 -24.13 -30.88
C ALA A 462 13.84 -22.83 -31.41
N GLY A 463 14.63 -21.78 -31.64
CA GLY A 463 14.14 -20.48 -32.16
C GLY A 463 13.35 -19.67 -31.14
N THR A 464 13.59 -19.88 -29.84
CA THR A 464 12.73 -19.39 -28.73
C THR A 464 13.46 -18.53 -27.70
N ALA A 465 14.70 -18.07 -27.97
CA ALA A 465 15.41 -17.25 -27.01
C ALA A 465 14.76 -15.85 -26.91
N SER A 466 14.31 -15.48 -25.71
CA SER A 466 13.73 -14.17 -25.38
C SER A 466 14.18 -13.73 -23.98
N GLY A 467 13.97 -12.46 -23.63
CA GLY A 467 14.23 -11.96 -22.28
C GLY A 467 15.66 -12.24 -21.80
N SER A 468 15.80 -12.79 -20.59
CA SER A 468 17.09 -13.14 -19.98
C SER A 468 17.84 -14.25 -20.74
N ASP A 469 17.12 -15.20 -21.36
CA ASP A 469 17.72 -16.25 -22.20
C ASP A 469 18.40 -15.65 -23.41
N LEU A 470 17.73 -14.70 -24.09
CA LEU A 470 18.31 -13.98 -25.20
C LEU A 470 19.53 -13.18 -24.75
N LYS A 471 19.46 -12.41 -23.66
CA LYS A 471 20.59 -11.59 -23.19
C LYS A 471 21.82 -12.42 -22.81
N ALA A 472 21.65 -13.64 -22.33
CA ALA A 472 22.78 -14.51 -21.98
C ALA A 472 23.48 -15.09 -23.20
N VAL A 473 22.74 -15.37 -24.27
CA VAL A 473 23.25 -16.02 -25.48
C VAL A 473 23.58 -15.05 -26.62
N ASP A 474 22.96 -13.87 -26.64
CA ASP A 474 23.24 -12.74 -27.55
C ASP A 474 24.53 -12.04 -27.12
N VAL A 475 25.64 -12.75 -27.31
CA VAL A 475 26.96 -12.31 -26.83
C VAL A 475 27.55 -11.20 -27.69
N ASP A 476 27.04 -11.02 -28.91
CA ASP A 476 27.33 -9.82 -29.70
C ASP A 476 26.35 -8.66 -29.43
N GLN A 477 25.28 -8.88 -28.66
CA GLN A 477 24.33 -7.87 -28.20
C GLN A 477 23.57 -7.19 -29.35
N ASN A 478 23.34 -7.92 -30.45
CA ASN A 478 22.61 -7.43 -31.63
C ASN A 478 21.07 -7.56 -31.52
N GLY A 479 20.59 -8.11 -30.41
CA GLY A 479 19.19 -8.35 -30.13
C GLY A 479 18.66 -9.66 -30.72
N LYS A 480 19.53 -10.54 -31.24
CA LYS A 480 19.17 -11.84 -31.85
C LYS A 480 20.15 -12.92 -31.43
N LEU A 481 19.64 -14.13 -31.22
CA LEU A 481 20.46 -15.33 -31.12
C LEU A 481 20.70 -15.90 -32.52
N GLU A 482 21.94 -15.87 -32.99
CA GLU A 482 22.35 -16.37 -34.30
C GLU A 482 23.53 -17.36 -34.21
N THR A 483 23.95 -17.90 -35.35
CA THR A 483 25.13 -18.79 -35.38
C THR A 483 26.42 -18.05 -35.01
N ALA A 484 26.46 -16.73 -35.20
CA ALA A 484 27.58 -15.87 -34.83
C ALA A 484 27.84 -15.91 -33.31
N ASP A 485 26.79 -15.86 -32.50
CA ASP A 485 26.87 -15.96 -31.05
C ASP A 485 27.48 -17.28 -30.58
N LEU A 486 27.08 -18.40 -31.17
CA LEU A 486 27.67 -19.70 -30.84
C LEU A 486 29.17 -19.73 -31.16
N VAL A 487 29.59 -19.10 -32.25
CA VAL A 487 31.02 -19.02 -32.62
C VAL A 487 31.78 -18.18 -31.60
N LEU A 488 31.18 -17.10 -31.09
CA LEU A 488 31.77 -16.26 -30.05
C LEU A 488 31.84 -16.97 -28.70
N ILE A 489 30.75 -17.60 -28.24
CA ILE A 489 30.74 -18.43 -27.03
C ILE A 489 31.80 -19.54 -27.13
N GLN A 490 31.86 -20.24 -28.28
CA GLN A 490 32.88 -21.26 -28.51
C GLN A 490 34.29 -20.66 -28.45
N SER A 491 34.51 -19.49 -29.06
CA SER A 491 35.81 -18.81 -29.07
C SER A 491 36.24 -18.36 -27.68
N PHE A 492 35.31 -17.94 -26.83
CA PHE A 492 35.56 -17.59 -25.44
C PHE A 492 35.92 -18.83 -24.61
N VAL A 493 35.13 -19.89 -24.73
CA VAL A 493 35.33 -21.16 -24.00
C VAL A 493 36.69 -21.80 -24.31
N ILE A 494 37.19 -21.67 -25.55
CA ILE A 494 38.53 -22.18 -25.94
C ILE A 494 39.66 -21.15 -25.76
N GLY A 495 39.37 -19.97 -25.20
CA GLY A 495 40.34 -18.93 -24.90
C GLY A 495 40.91 -18.18 -26.12
N LYS A 496 40.21 -18.19 -27.27
CA LYS A 496 40.58 -17.35 -28.43
C LYS A 496 40.24 -15.88 -28.24
N ILE A 497 39.19 -15.60 -27.47
CA ILE A 497 38.82 -14.25 -27.01
C ILE A 497 38.71 -14.26 -25.50
N SER A 498 39.03 -13.14 -24.86
CA SER A 498 38.88 -12.93 -23.41
C SER A 498 37.80 -11.91 -23.07
N GLU A 499 37.19 -11.31 -24.09
CA GLU A 499 36.16 -10.28 -24.00
C GLU A 499 35.17 -10.47 -25.15
N TRP A 500 33.91 -10.10 -24.91
CA TRP A 500 32.86 -10.11 -25.92
C TRP A 500 33.03 -8.94 -26.89
N PRO A 501 32.60 -9.07 -28.16
CA PRO A 501 32.59 -7.93 -29.07
C PRO A 501 31.69 -6.81 -28.54
N GLU A 502 32.02 -5.57 -28.89
CA GLU A 502 31.16 -4.43 -28.60
C GLU A 502 29.78 -4.63 -29.25
N PRO A 503 28.68 -4.23 -28.58
CA PRO A 503 27.34 -4.28 -29.17
C PRO A 503 27.34 -3.63 -30.55
N PRO A 504 26.61 -4.16 -31.54
CA PRO A 504 26.40 -3.39 -32.76
C PRO A 504 25.74 -2.07 -32.40
N GLU A 505 26.17 -1.01 -33.07
CA GLU A 505 25.41 0.22 -33.06
C GLU A 505 23.95 -0.11 -33.42
N PRO A 506 22.97 0.27 -32.58
CA PRO A 506 21.56 0.06 -32.91
C PRO A 506 21.29 0.57 -34.32
N GLU A 507 20.40 -0.11 -35.04
CA GLU A 507 19.99 0.35 -36.37
C GLU A 507 19.61 1.82 -36.28
N LYS A 508 20.28 2.65 -37.08
CA LYS A 508 19.96 4.07 -37.18
C LYS A 508 18.46 4.18 -37.45
N PRO A 509 17.74 5.06 -36.75
CA PRO A 509 16.31 5.17 -36.89
C PRO A 509 15.92 5.24 -38.38
N ASP A 510 14.93 4.42 -38.79
CA ASP A 510 14.32 4.46 -40.13
C ASP A 510 13.47 5.73 -40.23
N TYR A 511 14.18 6.85 -40.29
CA TYR A 511 13.68 8.20 -40.33
C TYR A 511 14.33 8.87 -41.54
N ASP A 512 13.52 9.52 -42.37
CA ASP A 512 14.04 10.36 -43.44
C ASP A 512 14.72 11.62 -42.85
N THR A 513 15.96 11.45 -42.40
CA THR A 513 16.85 12.53 -41.94
C THR A 513 17.25 13.46 -43.07
N SER A 514 17.06 13.05 -44.34
CA SER A 514 17.51 13.82 -45.49
C SER A 514 16.87 15.20 -45.53
N LYS A 515 15.66 15.36 -44.96
CA LYS A 515 15.02 16.68 -44.84
C LYS A 515 15.78 17.63 -43.91
N TRP A 516 16.40 17.12 -42.84
CA TRP A 516 17.16 17.92 -41.87
C TRP A 516 18.61 18.12 -42.28
N ASP A 517 19.22 17.12 -42.92
CA ASP A 517 20.55 17.26 -43.52
C ASP A 517 20.56 18.34 -44.61
N ASN A 518 19.46 18.45 -45.36
CA ASN A 518 19.26 19.47 -46.39
C ASN A 518 18.59 20.76 -45.87
N TYR A 519 18.18 20.81 -44.60
CA TYR A 519 17.51 21.98 -44.04
C TYR A 519 18.46 23.18 -43.99
N LYS A 520 18.04 24.28 -44.64
CA LYS A 520 18.78 25.55 -44.60
C LYS A 520 18.15 26.48 -43.58
N GLU A 521 18.94 26.85 -42.58
CA GLU A 521 18.54 27.87 -41.61
C GLU A 521 18.15 29.17 -42.32
N THR A 522 17.01 29.74 -41.92
CA THR A 522 16.43 30.94 -42.53
C THR A 522 16.83 32.23 -41.82
N ALA A 523 17.43 32.10 -40.63
CA ALA A 523 17.94 33.23 -39.87
C ALA A 523 19.20 33.83 -40.52
N SER A 524 19.55 35.06 -40.15
CA SER A 524 20.78 35.69 -40.63
C SER A 524 22.01 34.94 -40.12
N ALA A 525 23.14 35.07 -40.82
CA ALA A 525 24.40 34.44 -40.39
C ALA A 525 24.80 34.80 -38.95
N GLN A 526 24.48 36.02 -38.50
CA GLN A 526 24.77 36.49 -37.15
C GLN A 526 23.88 35.83 -36.08
N TYR A 527 22.59 35.64 -36.38
CA TYR A 527 21.69 34.87 -35.51
C TYR A 527 22.05 33.38 -35.50
N ILE A 528 22.42 32.80 -36.64
CA ILE A 528 22.90 31.41 -36.69
C ILE A 528 24.16 31.24 -35.84
N ASP A 529 25.12 32.17 -35.89
CA ASP A 529 26.30 32.15 -35.02
C ASP A 529 25.94 32.26 -33.53
N PHE A 530 24.94 33.08 -33.19
CA PHE A 530 24.39 33.18 -31.84
C PHE A 530 23.75 31.85 -31.39
N TYR A 531 22.88 31.24 -32.19
CA TYR A 531 22.24 29.96 -31.87
C TYR A 531 23.27 28.83 -31.74
N LYS A 532 24.27 28.77 -32.64
CA LYS A 532 25.39 27.82 -32.55
C LYS A 532 26.14 27.94 -31.23
N SER A 533 26.37 29.18 -30.79
CA SER A 533 27.09 29.45 -29.54
C SER A 533 26.30 29.05 -28.29
N SER A 534 25.01 28.70 -28.43
CA SER A 534 24.22 28.15 -27.34
C SER A 534 24.38 26.65 -27.14
N ILE A 535 24.85 25.88 -28.13
CA ILE A 535 25.00 24.43 -27.94
C ILE A 535 26.30 24.19 -27.16
N LYS A 536 26.18 24.06 -25.83
CA LYS A 536 27.31 23.83 -24.92
C LYS A 536 27.75 22.37 -24.94
N HIS A 537 26.77 21.47 -24.97
CA HIS A 537 26.94 20.04 -25.16
C HIS A 537 25.85 19.56 -26.11
N MET A 538 26.22 18.90 -27.20
CA MET A 538 25.22 18.26 -28.06
C MET A 538 24.49 17.15 -27.29
N GLY A 539 25.24 16.40 -26.48
CA GLY A 539 24.74 15.22 -25.80
C GLY A 539 24.41 14.09 -26.76
N ASN A 540 23.98 12.98 -26.17
CA ASN A 540 23.32 11.90 -26.85
C ASN A 540 21.94 12.35 -27.33
N THR A 541 21.70 12.22 -28.63
CA THR A 541 20.47 12.72 -29.26
C THR A 541 19.41 11.64 -29.43
N TYR A 542 19.73 10.38 -29.12
CA TYR A 542 18.90 9.20 -29.41
C TYR A 542 17.46 9.39 -28.90
N ARG A 543 17.27 9.53 -27.58
CA ARG A 543 15.92 9.65 -26.98
C ARG A 543 15.12 10.81 -27.57
N LEU A 544 15.75 11.97 -27.81
CA LEU A 544 15.07 13.11 -28.42
C LEU A 544 14.58 12.78 -29.83
N THR A 545 15.46 12.21 -30.66
CA THR A 545 15.11 11.87 -32.04
C THR A 545 13.99 10.82 -32.11
N GLN A 546 14.03 9.81 -31.24
CA GLN A 546 12.97 8.79 -31.15
C GLN A 546 11.61 9.40 -30.79
N LYS A 547 11.56 10.28 -29.78
CA LYS A 547 10.31 10.93 -29.35
C LYS A 547 9.74 11.88 -30.40
N LEU A 548 10.59 12.59 -31.12
CA LEU A 548 10.15 13.46 -32.22
C LEU A 548 9.67 12.67 -33.44
N ALA A 549 10.35 11.56 -33.77
CA ALA A 549 9.93 10.67 -34.86
C ALA A 549 8.56 10.03 -34.56
N ALA A 550 8.37 9.52 -33.34
CA ALA A 550 7.08 8.98 -32.88
C ALA A 550 5.95 10.02 -33.01
N ALA A 551 6.21 11.26 -32.58
CA ALA A 551 5.25 12.36 -32.71
C ALA A 551 4.91 12.70 -34.17
N GLU A 552 5.91 12.66 -35.08
CA GLU A 552 5.69 12.84 -36.52
C GLU A 552 4.88 11.71 -37.14
N ASN A 553 4.97 10.50 -36.58
CA ASN A 553 4.18 9.34 -36.99
C ASN A 553 2.78 9.29 -36.36
N GLY A 554 2.38 10.32 -35.61
CA GLY A 554 1.02 10.48 -35.09
C GLY A 554 0.84 10.13 -33.62
N GLU A 555 1.91 9.75 -32.90
CA GLU A 555 1.85 9.56 -31.46
C GLU A 555 1.66 10.90 -30.72
N SER A 556 1.19 10.82 -29.47
CA SER A 556 1.07 12.00 -28.60
C SER A 556 2.45 12.50 -28.18
N LEU A 557 2.64 13.82 -28.14
CA LEU A 557 3.87 14.45 -27.66
C LEU A 557 3.59 15.31 -26.42
N THR A 558 4.18 14.91 -25.29
CA THR A 558 4.13 15.67 -24.04
C THR A 558 5.49 16.25 -23.71
N VAL A 559 5.56 17.57 -23.54
CA VAL A 559 6.81 18.30 -23.22
C VAL A 559 6.67 18.96 -21.86
N ALA A 560 7.62 18.71 -20.97
CA ALA A 560 7.65 19.26 -19.63
C ALA A 560 8.85 20.16 -19.37
N TYR A 561 8.63 21.18 -18.53
CA TYR A 561 9.66 22.12 -18.08
C TYR A 561 9.65 22.18 -16.56
N LEU A 562 10.79 21.93 -15.94
CA LEU A 562 10.98 22.08 -14.50
C LEU A 562 12.01 23.19 -14.24
N GLY A 563 11.59 24.26 -13.56
CA GLY A 563 12.50 25.37 -13.29
C GLY A 563 11.98 26.44 -12.34
N GLY A 564 12.70 27.55 -12.29
CA GLY A 564 12.39 28.72 -11.47
C GLY A 564 11.39 29.68 -12.12
N SER A 565 11.54 30.98 -11.82
CA SER A 565 10.66 32.05 -12.29
C SER A 565 10.72 32.30 -13.80
N ILE A 566 11.88 32.11 -14.44
CA ILE A 566 12.02 32.25 -15.90
C ILE A 566 11.18 31.19 -16.62
N THR A 567 11.19 29.97 -16.10
CA THR A 567 10.32 28.88 -16.55
C THR A 567 8.85 29.18 -16.28
N GLU A 568 8.49 29.62 -15.07
CA GLU A 568 7.10 29.97 -14.72
C GLU A 568 6.51 31.05 -15.63
N GLY A 569 7.34 32.02 -16.03
CA GLY A 569 6.93 33.14 -16.89
C GLY A 569 6.59 32.78 -18.34
N LYS A 570 6.84 31.54 -18.79
CA LYS A 570 6.49 31.01 -20.13
C LYS A 570 7.07 31.75 -21.35
N ASN A 571 7.91 32.77 -21.14
CA ASN A 571 8.48 33.56 -22.23
C ASN A 571 9.35 32.73 -23.18
N TYR A 572 9.92 31.60 -22.73
CA TYR A 572 10.64 30.65 -23.60
C TYR A 572 9.91 29.30 -23.77
N THR A 573 9.24 28.78 -22.74
CA THR A 573 8.61 27.45 -22.82
C THR A 573 7.49 27.42 -23.85
N THR A 574 6.61 28.42 -23.86
CA THR A 574 5.47 28.46 -24.79
C THR A 574 5.90 28.63 -26.26
N PRO A 575 6.79 29.58 -26.64
CA PRO A 575 7.24 29.64 -28.04
C PRO A 575 8.00 28.38 -28.47
N PHE A 576 8.78 27.74 -27.59
CA PHE A 576 9.46 26.49 -27.92
C PHE A 576 8.48 25.30 -28.03
N SER A 577 7.51 25.16 -27.12
CA SER A 577 6.42 24.19 -27.21
C SER A 577 5.62 24.36 -28.50
N ASN A 578 5.32 25.60 -28.89
CA ASN A 578 4.64 25.89 -30.15
C ASN A 578 5.48 25.46 -31.36
N TYR A 579 6.80 25.67 -31.32
CA TYR A 579 7.70 25.15 -32.34
C TYR A 579 7.63 23.62 -32.44
N LEU A 580 7.73 22.90 -31.31
CA LEU A 580 7.65 21.43 -31.29
C LEU A 580 6.29 20.93 -31.79
N LYS A 581 5.20 21.54 -31.31
CA LYS A 581 3.83 21.22 -31.72
C LYS A 581 3.63 21.40 -33.22
N ASN A 582 4.04 22.54 -33.77
CA ASN A 582 3.79 22.87 -35.17
C ASN A 582 4.71 22.09 -36.12
N THR A 583 5.89 21.69 -35.67
CA THR A 583 6.89 21.00 -36.49
C THR A 583 6.66 19.49 -36.47
N PHE A 584 6.50 18.90 -35.28
CA PHE A 584 6.56 17.44 -35.09
C PHE A 584 5.23 16.81 -34.72
N ALA A 585 4.42 17.42 -33.85
CA ALA A 585 3.25 16.74 -33.27
C ALA A 585 2.09 16.61 -34.29
N LYS A 586 1.99 15.43 -34.94
CA LYS A 586 0.82 15.06 -35.76
C LYS A 586 -0.32 14.48 -34.93
N GLY A 587 0.00 13.90 -33.78
CA GLY A 587 -0.95 13.47 -32.76
C GLY A 587 -1.37 14.59 -31.79
N SER A 588 -1.74 14.21 -30.56
CA SER A 588 -2.06 15.18 -29.52
C SER A 588 -0.78 15.81 -28.95
N PHE A 589 -0.87 17.06 -28.45
CA PHE A 589 0.25 17.77 -27.87
C PHE A 589 -0.10 18.34 -26.49
N LYS A 590 0.77 18.16 -25.50
CA LYS A 590 0.61 18.69 -24.14
C LYS A 590 1.88 19.40 -23.67
N GLU A 591 1.76 20.66 -23.27
CA GLU A 591 2.79 21.38 -22.51
C GLU A 591 2.53 21.24 -21.01
N ILE A 592 3.57 20.89 -20.26
CA ILE A 592 3.59 20.92 -18.80
C ILE A 592 4.62 21.96 -18.36
N ASN A 593 4.15 23.10 -17.90
CA ASN A 593 5.02 24.09 -17.28
C ASN A 593 4.98 23.92 -15.75
N ALA A 594 6.06 23.38 -15.19
CA ALA A 594 6.27 23.26 -13.75
C ALA A 594 7.31 24.28 -13.27
N GLY A 595 7.22 25.53 -13.71
CA GLY A 595 7.96 26.65 -13.13
C GLY A 595 7.41 27.04 -11.75
N LEU A 596 8.28 27.44 -10.83
CA LEU A 596 7.89 28.01 -9.54
C LEU A 596 8.87 29.10 -9.11
N SER A 597 8.39 30.35 -9.05
CA SER A 597 9.23 31.52 -8.75
C SER A 597 10.05 31.39 -7.47
N GLY A 598 11.32 31.80 -7.56
CA GLY A 598 12.22 31.89 -6.41
C GLY A 598 12.62 30.53 -5.84
N THR A 599 12.55 29.44 -6.61
CA THR A 599 12.88 28.09 -6.14
C THR A 599 14.06 27.47 -6.87
N SER A 600 14.87 26.73 -6.10
CA SER A 600 16.03 25.98 -6.59
C SER A 600 15.65 24.56 -7.03
N SER A 601 16.61 23.85 -7.60
CA SER A 601 16.50 22.42 -7.94
C SER A 601 16.22 21.53 -6.73
N VAL A 602 16.55 21.99 -5.51
CA VAL A 602 16.20 21.27 -4.27
C VAL A 602 14.70 21.21 -4.08
N VAL A 603 14.02 22.36 -4.18
CA VAL A 603 12.55 22.42 -4.13
C VAL A 603 11.96 21.73 -5.36
N GLY A 604 12.60 21.91 -6.53
CA GLY A 604 12.26 21.25 -7.79
C GLY A 604 12.20 19.72 -7.66
N LEU A 605 13.21 19.12 -7.02
CA LEU A 605 13.28 17.68 -6.79
C LEU A 605 12.11 17.19 -5.93
N VAL A 606 11.83 17.86 -4.81
CA VAL A 606 10.73 17.47 -3.91
C VAL A 606 9.39 17.48 -4.65
N ARG A 607 9.13 18.50 -5.47
CA ARG A 607 7.84 18.63 -6.19
C ARG A 607 7.76 17.88 -7.53
N SER A 608 8.87 17.26 -7.97
CA SER A 608 8.99 16.68 -9.31
C SER A 608 8.07 15.48 -9.56
N GLU A 609 7.74 14.68 -8.53
CA GLU A 609 6.95 13.46 -8.68
C GLU A 609 5.60 13.73 -9.34
N LYS A 610 4.78 14.54 -8.68
CA LYS A 610 3.43 14.88 -9.14
C LYS A 610 3.42 15.78 -10.37
N GLN A 611 4.40 16.69 -10.47
CA GLN A 611 4.40 17.71 -11.52
C GLN A 611 5.04 17.24 -12.83
N ILE A 612 5.94 16.26 -12.78
CA ILE A 612 6.70 15.78 -13.94
C ILE A 612 6.51 14.28 -14.11
N VAL A 613 6.90 13.46 -13.12
CA VAL A 613 6.96 11.99 -13.26
C VAL A 613 5.57 11.39 -13.53
N GLU A 614 4.58 11.71 -12.71
CA GLU A 614 3.19 11.25 -12.88
C GLU A 614 2.56 11.73 -14.20
N GLN A 615 3.12 12.77 -14.81
CA GLN A 615 2.63 13.30 -16.08
C GLN A 615 3.18 12.57 -17.31
N LYS A 616 4.17 11.67 -17.12
CA LYS A 616 4.81 10.86 -18.17
C LYS A 616 5.21 11.65 -19.44
N PRO A 617 5.90 12.80 -19.33
CA PRO A 617 6.37 13.55 -20.49
C PRO A 617 7.34 12.74 -21.34
N ASP A 618 7.37 13.03 -22.64
CA ASP A 618 8.32 12.48 -23.61
C ASP A 618 9.63 13.27 -23.65
N ILE A 619 9.55 14.57 -23.40
CA ILE A 619 10.70 15.48 -23.40
C ILE A 619 10.63 16.35 -22.14
N ILE A 620 11.75 16.46 -21.41
CA ILE A 620 11.86 17.21 -20.16
C ILE A 620 13.05 18.17 -20.25
N PHE A 621 12.81 19.45 -19.95
CA PHE A 621 13.87 20.45 -19.80
C PHE A 621 13.97 20.96 -18.36
N LEU A 622 15.20 21.04 -17.84
CA LEU A 622 15.50 21.62 -16.53
C LEU A 622 16.16 22.99 -16.67
N GLU A 623 15.69 23.96 -15.89
CA GLU A 623 16.19 25.34 -15.89
C GLU A 623 16.24 25.91 -14.47
N PHE A 624 17.42 25.85 -13.84
CA PHE A 624 17.67 26.34 -12.48
C PHE A 624 18.94 27.18 -12.37
N SER A 625 19.57 27.55 -13.50
CA SER A 625 20.95 28.06 -13.50
C SER A 625 21.11 29.43 -12.85
N VAL A 626 20.04 30.21 -12.68
CA VAL A 626 20.07 31.46 -11.89
C VAL A 626 19.44 31.32 -10.51
N ASN A 627 18.97 30.11 -10.15
CA ASN A 627 18.31 29.82 -8.88
C ASN A 627 19.17 28.95 -7.94
N ASP A 628 19.96 28.04 -8.48
CA ASP A 628 20.82 27.16 -7.69
C ASP A 628 22.07 27.88 -7.18
N HIS A 629 22.46 27.55 -5.95
CA HIS A 629 23.69 28.01 -5.33
C HIS A 629 24.83 26.97 -5.44
N GLU A 630 26.03 27.35 -5.00
CA GLU A 630 27.24 26.53 -5.16
C GLU A 630 27.36 25.36 -4.15
N ASP A 631 26.49 25.32 -3.12
CA ASP A 631 26.53 24.27 -2.11
C ASP A 631 26.27 22.89 -2.71
N ILE A 632 26.90 21.86 -2.13
CA ILE A 632 26.82 20.48 -2.63
C ILE A 632 25.39 19.95 -2.72
N MET A 633 24.48 20.47 -1.90
CA MET A 633 23.08 20.07 -1.91
C MET A 633 22.37 20.41 -3.23
N TYR A 634 22.59 21.61 -3.78
CA TYR A 634 22.01 22.02 -5.06
C TYR A 634 22.54 21.16 -6.21
N LYS A 635 23.87 20.93 -6.21
CA LYS A 635 24.54 20.07 -7.18
C LYS A 635 23.95 18.66 -7.20
N LYS A 636 23.82 18.04 -6.03
CA LYS A 636 23.24 16.70 -5.86
C LYS A 636 21.76 16.64 -6.20
N CYS A 637 20.97 17.66 -5.82
CA CYS A 637 19.54 17.68 -6.14
C CYS A 637 19.30 17.88 -7.63
N PHE A 638 20.07 18.75 -8.29
CA PHE A 638 20.00 18.92 -9.74
C PHE A 638 20.38 17.64 -10.48
N GLU A 639 21.47 16.98 -10.06
CA GLU A 639 21.88 15.69 -10.60
C GLU A 639 20.83 14.59 -10.35
N SER A 640 20.23 14.58 -9.16
CA SER A 640 19.16 13.67 -8.78
C SER A 640 17.88 13.88 -9.61
N CYS A 641 17.51 15.11 -9.96
CA CYS A 641 16.39 15.36 -10.89
C CYS A 641 16.66 14.72 -12.25
N ILE A 642 17.86 14.90 -12.81
CA ILE A 642 18.24 14.31 -14.10
C ILE A 642 18.19 12.78 -14.05
N LYS A 643 18.81 12.17 -13.02
CA LYS A 643 18.76 10.73 -12.80
C LYS A 643 17.31 10.23 -12.73
N LYS A 644 16.51 10.87 -11.87
CA LYS A 644 15.09 10.53 -11.69
C LYS A 644 14.29 10.53 -12.99
N PHE A 645 14.53 11.51 -13.86
CA PHE A 645 13.84 11.60 -15.14
C PHE A 645 14.34 10.60 -16.18
N LEU A 646 15.64 10.37 -16.23
CA LEU A 646 16.21 9.37 -17.14
C LEU A 646 15.81 7.94 -16.78
N ASP A 647 15.50 7.69 -15.50
CA ASP A 647 15.02 6.40 -14.97
C ASP A 647 13.53 6.13 -15.25
N MET A 648 12.80 7.11 -15.78
CA MET A 648 11.37 6.93 -16.03
C MET A 648 11.15 5.83 -17.09
N PRO A 649 10.15 4.94 -16.89
CA PRO A 649 9.92 3.79 -17.79
C PRO A 649 9.63 4.16 -19.24
N ASN A 650 9.10 5.36 -19.49
CA ASN A 650 8.80 5.85 -20.83
C ASN A 650 10.01 6.50 -21.53
N GLU A 651 11.20 6.43 -20.94
CA GLU A 651 12.48 6.89 -21.50
C GLU A 651 12.43 8.30 -22.11
N PRO A 652 12.10 9.35 -21.32
CA PRO A 652 12.04 10.70 -21.84
C PRO A 652 13.42 11.18 -22.30
N ALA A 653 13.40 12.07 -23.30
CA ALA A 653 14.56 12.90 -23.59
C ALA A 653 14.70 13.97 -22.50
N VAL A 654 15.89 14.12 -21.93
CA VAL A 654 16.16 15.09 -20.85
C VAL A 654 17.20 16.09 -21.33
N GLY A 655 16.97 17.39 -21.09
CA GLY A 655 17.91 18.46 -21.47
C GLY A 655 18.04 19.55 -20.42
N ILE A 656 19.18 20.23 -20.44
CA ILE A 656 19.47 21.35 -19.54
C ILE A 656 19.41 22.66 -20.33
N VAL A 657 18.66 23.62 -19.82
CA VAL A 657 18.66 25.02 -20.29
C VAL A 657 19.37 25.86 -19.25
N ILE A 658 20.50 26.47 -19.66
CA ILE A 658 21.25 27.42 -18.85
C ILE A 658 20.83 28.83 -19.26
N THR A 659 20.11 29.51 -18.38
CA THR A 659 19.92 30.95 -18.37
C THR A 659 21.02 31.64 -17.57
N ARG A 660 21.10 32.97 -17.63
CA ARG A 660 22.07 33.77 -16.87
C ARG A 660 21.44 35.08 -16.41
N SER A 661 22.04 35.70 -15.40
CA SER A 661 21.70 37.06 -15.00
C SER A 661 22.36 38.09 -15.93
N LYS A 662 21.84 39.32 -15.89
CA LYS A 662 22.41 40.48 -16.60
C LYS A 662 23.84 40.77 -16.14
N GLY A 663 24.12 40.60 -14.85
CA GLY A 663 25.46 40.65 -14.26
C GLY A 663 26.40 39.50 -14.67
N GLY A 664 25.90 38.49 -15.39
CA GLY A 664 26.69 37.38 -15.92
C GLY A 664 26.79 36.17 -15.00
N PHE A 665 25.98 36.09 -13.95
CA PHE A 665 25.94 34.92 -13.09
C PHE A 665 25.12 33.79 -13.73
N SER A 666 25.67 32.58 -13.72
CA SER A 666 24.93 31.33 -13.92
C SER A 666 25.64 30.18 -13.21
N SER A 667 24.88 29.19 -12.78
CA SER A 667 25.35 27.91 -12.23
C SER A 667 25.79 26.93 -13.33
N GLN A 668 26.18 27.44 -14.50
CA GLN A 668 26.68 26.64 -15.62
C GLN A 668 27.87 25.77 -15.20
N ALA A 669 28.81 26.33 -14.42
CA ALA A 669 30.03 25.63 -14.01
C ALA A 669 29.75 24.32 -13.26
N GLN A 670 28.62 24.22 -12.56
CA GLN A 670 28.20 22.99 -11.87
C GLN A 670 27.21 22.14 -12.67
N MET A 671 26.37 22.74 -13.52
CA MET A 671 25.37 22.00 -14.30
C MET A 671 25.94 21.35 -15.57
N TYR A 672 26.91 21.99 -16.23
CA TYR A 672 27.53 21.45 -17.45
C TYR A 672 28.25 20.12 -17.21
N PRO A 673 29.08 19.94 -16.17
CA PRO A 673 29.68 18.64 -15.87
C PRO A 673 28.66 17.52 -15.71
N ILE A 674 27.50 17.80 -15.09
CA ILE A 674 26.41 16.83 -14.92
C ILE A 674 25.82 16.47 -16.29
N GLY A 675 25.46 17.47 -17.10
CA GLY A 675 24.92 17.25 -18.44
C GLY A 675 25.88 16.47 -19.34
N LYS A 676 27.18 16.75 -19.25
CA LYS A 676 28.22 16.01 -19.95
C LYS A 676 28.33 14.56 -19.46
N ASN A 677 28.25 14.33 -18.16
CA ASN A 677 28.37 12.99 -17.57
C ASN A 677 27.21 12.08 -17.97
N PHE A 678 25.97 12.59 -17.92
CA PHE A 678 24.78 11.88 -18.41
C PHE A 678 24.67 11.84 -19.93
N ASP A 679 25.60 12.49 -20.62
CA ASP A 679 25.59 12.72 -22.06
C ASP A 679 24.22 13.22 -22.57
N ILE A 680 23.73 14.31 -21.97
CA ILE A 680 22.44 14.94 -22.35
C ILE A 680 22.65 16.37 -22.87
N PRO A 681 21.73 16.92 -23.69
CA PRO A 681 21.80 18.28 -24.17
C PRO A 681 22.07 19.33 -23.09
N VAL A 682 22.97 20.26 -23.38
CA VAL A 682 23.14 21.50 -22.61
C VAL A 682 23.06 22.70 -23.54
N ILE A 683 21.99 23.48 -23.40
CA ILE A 683 21.72 24.68 -24.20
C ILE A 683 21.98 25.91 -23.31
N SER A 684 23.02 26.66 -23.64
CA SER A 684 23.57 27.74 -22.84
C SER A 684 23.35 29.13 -23.43
N MET A 685 22.42 29.85 -22.81
CA MET A 685 22.32 31.29 -23.01
C MET A 685 23.50 32.03 -22.36
N ASP A 686 24.22 31.40 -21.43
CA ASP A 686 25.41 32.00 -20.83
C ASP A 686 26.51 32.24 -21.88
N ASP A 687 26.85 31.20 -22.64
CA ASP A 687 27.84 31.25 -23.71
C ASP A 687 27.34 32.14 -24.87
N ALA A 688 26.10 31.95 -25.32
CA ALA A 688 25.53 32.69 -26.45
C ALA A 688 25.44 34.20 -26.17
N LEU A 689 24.90 34.61 -25.02
CA LEU A 689 24.78 36.02 -24.66
C LEU A 689 26.14 36.63 -24.31
N THR A 690 27.09 35.88 -23.74
CA THR A 690 28.45 36.41 -23.51
C THR A 690 29.08 36.83 -24.83
N LYS A 691 29.03 35.95 -25.83
CA LYS A 691 29.57 36.24 -27.16
C LYS A 691 28.81 37.39 -27.83
N ALA A 692 27.49 37.41 -27.75
CA ALA A 692 26.67 38.45 -28.35
C ALA A 692 26.91 39.83 -27.74
N PHE A 693 27.02 39.92 -26.41
CA PHE A 693 27.27 41.18 -25.70
C PHE A 693 28.70 41.68 -25.93
N ASN A 694 29.70 40.79 -25.90
CA ASN A 694 31.10 41.16 -26.17
C ASN A 694 31.31 41.67 -27.60
N SER A 695 30.60 41.08 -28.57
CA SER A 695 30.63 41.52 -29.97
C SER A 695 29.70 42.72 -30.26
N LYS A 696 28.89 43.15 -29.29
CA LYS A 696 27.83 44.16 -29.42
C LYS A 696 26.76 43.80 -30.46
N PHE A 697 26.62 42.51 -30.79
CA PHE A 697 25.52 42.02 -31.62
C PHE A 697 24.17 42.23 -30.94
N LEU A 698 24.11 41.87 -29.66
CA LEU A 698 22.98 42.16 -28.78
C LEU A 698 23.45 43.05 -27.63
N GLN A 699 22.50 43.76 -27.03
CA GLN A 699 22.66 44.49 -25.79
C GLN A 699 21.76 43.87 -24.71
N ALA A 700 22.03 44.17 -23.44
CA ALA A 700 21.24 43.62 -22.35
C ALA A 700 19.73 43.95 -22.47
N SER A 701 19.38 45.12 -23.02
CA SER A 701 17.99 45.52 -23.26
C SER A 701 17.27 44.73 -24.36
N ASP A 702 18.00 43.96 -25.17
CA ASP A 702 17.41 43.08 -26.19
C ASP A 702 16.98 41.72 -25.61
N TYR A 703 17.31 41.46 -24.34
CA TYR A 703 16.98 40.22 -23.65
C TYR A 703 16.21 40.46 -22.35
N TYR A 704 16.71 41.33 -21.47
CA TYR A 704 16.26 41.43 -20.08
C TYR A 704 15.14 42.44 -19.85
N THR A 705 14.21 42.08 -18.96
CA THR A 705 13.28 43.01 -18.30
C THR A 705 13.89 43.59 -17.03
N ASP A 706 14.56 42.74 -16.24
CA ASP A 706 15.22 43.08 -14.98
C ASP A 706 16.60 42.41 -14.88
N GLU A 707 17.11 42.14 -13.67
CA GLU A 707 18.41 41.47 -13.52
C GLU A 707 18.41 40.02 -14.04
N TYR A 708 17.28 39.33 -14.05
CA TYR A 708 17.21 37.87 -14.30
C TYR A 708 16.29 37.50 -15.45
N HIS A 709 15.13 38.15 -15.57
CA HIS A 709 14.04 37.69 -16.41
C HIS A 709 14.17 38.21 -17.84
N PRO A 710 14.10 37.32 -18.84
CA PRO A 710 13.93 37.76 -20.21
C PRO A 710 12.53 38.36 -20.42
N HIS A 711 12.43 39.46 -21.18
CA HIS A 711 11.13 39.87 -21.74
C HIS A 711 10.72 38.90 -22.86
N GLN A 712 9.51 39.05 -23.40
CA GLN A 712 8.98 38.16 -24.44
C GLN A 712 9.94 37.92 -25.62
N LYS A 713 10.57 38.97 -26.18
CA LYS A 713 11.57 38.81 -27.26
C LYS A 713 12.85 38.10 -26.82
N GLY A 714 13.30 38.28 -25.57
CA GLY A 714 14.46 37.57 -25.03
C GLY A 714 14.14 36.10 -24.80
N GLY A 715 12.93 35.79 -24.34
CA GLY A 715 12.43 34.42 -24.22
C GLY A 715 12.31 33.73 -25.57
N GLN A 716 11.92 34.45 -26.62
CA GLN A 716 11.97 33.95 -27.99
C GLN A 716 13.40 33.57 -28.42
N LEU A 717 14.42 34.36 -28.05
CA LEU A 717 15.82 33.99 -28.34
C LEU A 717 16.23 32.68 -27.66
N VAL A 718 15.77 32.43 -26.43
CA VAL A 718 15.99 31.13 -25.75
C VAL A 718 15.30 30.00 -26.52
N ALA A 719 14.03 30.20 -26.89
CA ALA A 719 13.27 29.22 -27.66
C ALA A 719 13.89 28.93 -29.04
N ASP A 720 14.44 29.94 -29.71
CA ASP A 720 15.12 29.80 -31.00
C ASP A 720 16.42 29.02 -30.87
N CYS A 721 17.21 29.24 -29.81
CA CYS A 721 18.38 28.43 -29.48
C CYS A 721 18.00 26.96 -29.25
N MET A 722 16.92 26.69 -28.51
CA MET A 722 16.42 25.34 -28.29
C MET A 722 15.91 24.69 -29.58
N ALA A 723 15.18 25.44 -30.41
CA ALA A 723 14.69 24.97 -31.70
C ALA A 723 15.86 24.69 -32.67
N TYR A 724 16.89 25.54 -32.67
CA TYR A 724 18.12 25.32 -33.43
C TYR A 724 18.83 24.04 -32.99
N TYR A 725 18.96 23.81 -31.68
CA TYR A 725 19.49 22.55 -31.14
C TYR A 725 18.71 21.34 -31.66
N VAL A 726 17.37 21.35 -31.58
CA VAL A 726 16.53 20.24 -32.08
C VAL A 726 16.82 19.94 -33.55
N ARG A 727 16.94 20.97 -34.40
CA ARG A 727 17.28 20.78 -35.81
C ARG A 727 18.67 20.21 -36.01
N GLN A 728 19.65 20.63 -35.20
CA GLN A 728 21.00 20.06 -35.29
C GLN A 728 21.04 18.60 -34.81
N ALA A 729 20.31 18.26 -33.74
CA ALA A 729 20.21 16.91 -33.21
C ALA A 729 19.58 15.92 -34.19
N LEU A 730 18.70 16.40 -35.08
CA LEU A 730 18.05 15.59 -36.12
C LEU A 730 18.90 15.37 -37.38
N LYS A 731 20.05 16.05 -37.52
CA LYS A 731 20.97 15.81 -38.63
C LYS A 731 21.71 14.50 -38.42
N THR A 732 21.91 13.76 -39.50
CA THR A 732 22.59 12.45 -39.49
C THR A 732 23.97 12.52 -38.83
N GLU A 733 24.69 13.64 -38.98
CA GLU A 733 26.02 13.84 -38.36
C GLU A 733 26.01 13.90 -36.82
N ASN A 734 24.88 14.24 -36.21
CA ASN A 734 24.73 14.41 -34.75
C ASN A 734 23.84 13.35 -34.11
N GLN A 735 23.32 12.39 -34.88
CA GLN A 735 22.46 11.33 -34.36
C GLN A 735 23.25 10.28 -33.59
N SER A 736 22.77 9.93 -32.40
CA SER A 736 23.28 8.82 -31.61
C SER A 736 22.47 7.55 -31.91
N ALA A 737 23.15 6.41 -32.02
CA ALA A 737 22.50 5.14 -32.34
C ALA A 737 21.68 4.58 -31.15
N GLY A 738 22.11 4.83 -29.92
CA GLY A 738 21.41 4.42 -28.70
C GLY A 738 21.77 5.31 -27.52
N TYR A 739 21.14 5.09 -26.36
CA TYR A 739 21.46 5.78 -25.11
C TYR A 739 21.75 4.79 -23.99
N THR A 740 22.84 5.01 -23.27
CA THR A 740 23.17 4.28 -22.04
C THR A 740 23.49 5.28 -20.95
N GLN A 741 22.81 5.16 -19.82
CA GLN A 741 23.03 6.03 -18.67
C GLN A 741 24.39 5.71 -18.02
N PRO A 742 25.18 6.70 -17.59
CA PRO A 742 26.40 6.45 -16.83
C PRO A 742 26.12 5.79 -15.48
N THR A 743 27.04 4.95 -15.02
CA THR A 743 26.99 4.34 -13.68
C THR A 743 27.66 5.19 -12.60
N LYS A 744 28.34 6.28 -12.99
CA LYS A 744 29.03 7.22 -12.09
C LYS A 744 28.33 8.58 -12.12
N TYR A 745 28.37 9.27 -10.98
CA TYR A 745 27.81 10.62 -10.80
C TYR A 745 28.92 11.63 -10.53
N VAL A 746 28.70 12.87 -10.94
CA VAL A 746 29.67 13.97 -10.76
C VAL A 746 29.73 14.41 -9.31
N TYR A 747 28.57 14.62 -8.69
CA TYR A 747 28.45 15.08 -7.31
C TYR A 747 27.67 14.09 -6.43
N GLY A 748 26.72 13.37 -7.01
CA GLY A 748 25.90 12.34 -6.35
C GLY A 748 24.41 12.47 -6.73
N ALA A 749 23.77 11.33 -7.01
CA ALA A 749 22.34 11.25 -7.36
C ALA A 749 21.51 10.54 -6.26
N GLU A 750 22.01 10.53 -5.03
CA GLU A 750 21.41 9.74 -3.95
C GLU A 750 20.02 10.21 -3.50
N TYR A 751 19.57 11.37 -3.98
CA TYR A 751 18.24 11.92 -3.69
C TYR A 751 17.23 11.66 -4.82
N ALA A 752 17.59 10.90 -5.86
CA ALA A 752 16.72 10.66 -7.02
C ALA A 752 15.38 9.99 -6.63
N SER A 753 15.34 9.22 -5.54
CA SER A 753 14.12 8.59 -4.99
C SER A 753 13.24 9.55 -4.18
N CYS A 754 13.55 10.84 -4.14
CA CYS A 754 12.83 11.84 -3.36
C CYS A 754 11.40 12.05 -3.88
N VAL A 755 10.42 11.94 -2.98
CA VAL A 755 8.99 12.20 -3.25
C VAL A 755 8.38 13.11 -2.18
N ASN A 756 7.50 14.04 -2.58
CA ASN A 756 6.77 14.86 -1.62
C ASN A 756 5.68 14.04 -0.93
N VAL A 757 5.75 13.90 0.39
CA VAL A 757 4.80 13.13 1.19
C VAL A 757 4.24 14.01 2.29
N ASP A 758 2.91 14.01 2.46
CA ASP A 758 2.29 14.70 3.59
C ASP A 758 2.60 13.94 4.89
N PRO A 759 3.26 14.56 5.89
CA PRO A 759 3.67 13.85 7.09
C PRO A 759 2.50 13.26 7.88
N LYS A 760 1.25 13.73 7.67
CA LYS A 760 0.06 13.09 8.24
C LYS A 760 -0.17 11.64 7.79
N THR A 761 0.45 11.24 6.67
CA THR A 761 0.34 9.89 6.11
C THR A 761 1.34 8.92 6.72
N PHE A 762 2.31 9.42 7.50
CA PHE A 762 3.31 8.59 8.15
C PHE A 762 2.79 7.96 9.44
N THR A 763 3.36 6.80 9.79
CA THR A 763 3.00 6.04 10.99
C THR A 763 3.25 6.87 12.25
N ASN A 764 2.34 6.80 13.24
CA ASN A 764 2.45 7.54 14.50
C ASN A 764 2.60 9.06 14.33
N PHE A 765 2.01 9.64 13.27
CA PHE A 765 2.01 11.08 13.09
C PHE A 765 1.29 11.78 14.25
N ASN A 766 1.98 12.73 14.85
CA ASN A 766 1.44 13.68 15.83
C ASN A 766 1.89 15.07 15.41
N ALA A 767 0.94 15.97 15.16
CA ALA A 767 1.25 17.33 14.74
C ALA A 767 1.84 18.19 15.87
N GLY A 768 1.70 17.82 17.15
CA GLY A 768 2.16 18.62 18.27
C GLY A 768 1.58 20.05 18.24
N SER A 769 2.45 21.05 18.29
CA SER A 769 2.06 22.47 18.18
C SER A 769 2.03 22.99 16.74
N TRP A 770 2.07 22.12 15.73
CA TRP A 770 2.03 22.51 14.33
C TRP A 770 0.60 22.53 13.82
N LYS A 771 0.14 23.70 13.36
CA LYS A 771 -1.17 23.88 12.77
C LYS A 771 -1.13 23.53 11.29
N ALA A 772 -1.87 22.50 10.89
CA ALA A 772 -2.07 22.16 9.49
C ALA A 772 -2.80 23.30 8.76
N GLY A 773 -2.44 23.52 7.50
CA GLY A 773 -3.06 24.51 6.63
C GLY A 773 -2.94 24.13 5.15
N THR A 774 -3.37 25.05 4.28
CA THR A 774 -3.19 24.92 2.84
C THR A 774 -1.73 25.15 2.46
N GLY A 775 -1.24 24.46 1.43
CA GLY A 775 0.13 24.65 0.96
C GLY A 775 0.35 25.94 0.15
N TYR A 776 1.42 25.96 -0.64
CA TYR A 776 1.87 27.11 -1.43
C TYR A 776 1.97 26.73 -2.91
N ASN A 777 1.12 27.34 -3.75
CA ASN A 777 1.03 27.03 -5.19
C ASN A 777 0.83 25.52 -5.42
N SER A 778 1.79 24.85 -6.06
CA SER A 778 1.75 23.41 -6.34
C SER A 778 2.12 22.53 -5.15
N LEU A 779 2.60 23.11 -4.06
CA LEU A 779 2.85 22.41 -2.81
C LEU A 779 1.51 22.23 -2.07
N PRO A 780 1.08 21.00 -1.77
CA PRO A 780 -0.32 20.71 -1.47
C PRO A 780 -0.76 21.03 -0.03
N TYR A 781 0.17 21.11 0.92
CA TYR A 781 -0.15 21.27 2.35
C TYR A 781 0.83 22.22 3.05
N SER A 782 0.47 22.65 4.26
CA SER A 782 1.40 23.35 5.15
C SER A 782 1.25 22.96 6.61
N TYR A 783 2.32 23.18 7.37
CA TYR A 783 2.36 23.09 8.82
C TYR A 783 3.01 24.33 9.38
N THR A 784 2.23 25.16 10.06
CA THR A 784 2.73 26.39 10.70
C THR A 784 2.91 26.19 12.20
N LEU A 785 4.09 26.52 12.70
CA LEU A 785 4.40 26.41 14.11
C LEU A 785 3.52 27.34 14.95
N ASN A 786 2.85 26.79 15.98
CA ASN A 786 1.95 27.50 16.88
C ASN A 786 2.11 27.00 18.34
N GLY A 787 3.34 26.98 18.84
CA GLY A 787 3.68 26.51 20.19
C GLY A 787 5.02 25.77 20.23
N GLY A 788 5.25 24.98 21.28
CA GLY A 788 6.53 24.32 21.52
C GLY A 788 6.54 22.78 21.40
N SER A 789 5.38 22.13 21.31
CA SER A 789 5.33 20.66 21.23
C SER A 789 5.79 20.16 19.86
N PRO A 790 6.65 19.13 19.79
CA PRO A 790 7.20 18.62 18.54
C PRO A 790 6.13 18.01 17.64
N MET A 791 6.32 18.13 16.33
CA MET A 791 5.71 17.21 15.36
C MET A 791 6.52 15.91 15.36
N THR A 792 5.87 14.75 15.48
CA THR A 792 6.56 13.45 15.47
C THR A 792 5.91 12.50 14.49
N PHE A 793 6.70 11.62 13.87
CA PHE A 793 6.22 10.53 13.01
C PHE A 793 7.31 9.48 12.78
N LYS A 794 6.93 8.30 12.27
CA LYS A 794 7.84 7.23 11.85
C LYS A 794 7.60 6.89 10.39
N THR A 795 8.68 6.63 9.66
CA THR A 795 8.65 6.17 8.27
C THR A 795 9.90 5.35 7.95
N GLN A 796 10.00 4.78 6.75
CA GLN A 796 11.22 4.16 6.23
C GLN A 796 11.74 4.95 5.03
N GLY A 797 13.06 5.06 4.94
CA GLY A 797 13.72 5.75 3.86
C GLY A 797 15.20 5.98 4.14
N LYS A 798 15.86 6.68 3.23
CA LYS A 798 17.22 7.19 3.40
C LYS A 798 17.27 8.55 4.06
N GLY A 799 16.18 9.32 4.06
CA GLY A 799 16.18 10.62 4.71
C GLY A 799 15.08 11.53 4.21
N PHE A 800 15.20 12.83 4.48
CA PHE A 800 14.22 13.79 3.98
C PHE A 800 14.76 15.20 3.82
N ILE A 801 14.15 15.90 2.88
CA ILE A 801 14.32 17.32 2.57
C ILE A 801 13.10 18.06 3.10
N VAL A 802 13.30 19.15 3.86
CA VAL A 802 12.21 19.99 4.36
C VAL A 802 12.11 21.21 3.47
N VAL A 803 10.94 21.40 2.84
CA VAL A 803 10.57 22.62 2.11
C VAL A 803 9.82 23.52 3.07
N PHE A 804 10.24 24.77 3.20
CA PHE A 804 9.71 25.73 4.16
C PHE A 804 9.60 27.14 3.60
N LYS A 805 8.78 27.95 4.24
CA LYS A 805 8.72 29.39 3.97
C LYS A 805 10.00 30.06 4.43
N ALA A 806 10.64 30.82 3.55
CA ALA A 806 11.86 31.55 3.87
C ALA A 806 11.74 33.05 3.59
N ASN A 807 12.44 33.87 4.37
CA ASN A 807 12.53 35.31 4.17
C ASN A 807 13.91 35.83 4.58
N SER A 808 14.29 37.04 4.16
CA SER A 808 15.59 37.63 4.53
C SER A 808 15.73 37.91 6.03
N SER A 809 14.62 38.09 6.74
CA SER A 809 14.58 38.32 8.19
C SER A 809 13.19 37.98 8.78
N GLY A 810 13.11 37.92 10.11
CA GLY A 810 11.85 37.75 10.85
C GLY A 810 11.30 36.33 10.91
N MET A 811 12.04 35.33 10.41
CA MET A 811 11.66 33.93 10.45
C MET A 811 12.28 33.21 11.66
N GLY A 812 11.64 32.12 12.06
CA GLY A 812 12.07 31.20 13.09
C GLY A 812 13.07 30.14 12.63
N SER A 813 13.27 29.12 13.45
CA SER A 813 14.10 27.95 13.11
C SER A 813 13.49 26.67 13.64
N ILE A 814 13.85 25.54 13.03
CA ILE A 814 13.45 24.20 13.48
C ILE A 814 14.67 23.32 13.78
N ASN A 815 14.50 22.38 14.70
CA ASN A 815 15.40 21.26 14.91
C ASN A 815 14.69 20.00 14.42
N VAL A 816 15.24 19.40 13.38
CA VAL A 816 14.84 18.13 12.81
C VAL A 816 15.66 17.04 13.49
N THR A 817 15.05 16.19 14.30
CA THR A 817 15.72 15.09 14.98
C THR A 817 15.26 13.75 14.40
N VAL A 818 16.21 12.92 13.96
CA VAL A 818 15.96 11.60 13.38
C VAL A 818 16.90 10.60 14.02
N ASN A 819 16.34 9.55 14.61
CA ASN A 819 17.13 8.49 15.27
C ASN A 819 18.19 9.06 16.25
N GLY A 820 17.84 10.15 16.95
CA GLY A 820 18.71 10.85 17.90
C GLY A 820 19.71 11.83 17.29
N LYS A 821 19.83 11.96 15.96
CA LYS A 821 20.67 12.97 15.29
C LYS A 821 19.84 14.19 14.94
N THR A 822 20.35 15.39 15.24
CA THR A 822 19.61 16.64 15.04
C THR A 822 20.27 17.55 14.01
N THR A 823 19.48 18.02 13.04
CA THR A 823 19.83 19.07 12.08
C THR A 823 19.01 20.32 12.37
N LYS A 824 19.64 21.49 12.34
CA LYS A 824 18.96 22.77 12.54
C LYS A 824 18.75 23.48 11.21
N ILE A 825 17.52 23.89 10.93
CA ILE A 825 17.13 24.62 9.72
C ILE A 825 16.66 26.03 10.11
N ASN A 826 17.18 27.06 9.44
CA ASN A 826 16.84 28.46 9.71
C ASN A 826 15.96 29.02 8.58
N GLY A 827 14.80 29.59 8.95
CA GLY A 827 13.89 30.20 7.98
C GLY A 827 14.39 31.55 7.44
N ASN A 828 15.42 32.14 8.07
CA ASN A 828 16.05 33.34 7.56
C ASN A 828 17.09 32.97 6.50
N LYS A 829 16.81 33.33 5.25
CA LYS A 829 17.61 32.97 4.08
C LYS A 829 17.94 34.20 3.27
N GLN A 830 19.20 34.32 2.88
CA GLN A 830 19.62 35.41 2.01
C GLN A 830 18.92 35.28 0.66
N TYR A 831 18.60 36.42 0.04
CA TYR A 831 18.01 36.47 -1.31
C TYR A 831 16.62 35.81 -1.45
N THR A 832 15.86 35.69 -0.34
CA THR A 832 14.47 35.22 -0.34
C THR A 832 13.50 36.34 0.07
N TRP A 833 12.28 36.33 -0.48
CA TRP A 833 11.25 37.37 -0.26
C TRP A 833 9.91 36.79 0.23
N GLY A 834 9.93 35.67 0.94
CA GLY A 834 8.72 35.01 1.47
C GLY A 834 8.27 33.75 0.72
N GLY A 835 9.07 33.28 -0.25
CA GLY A 835 8.82 32.08 -1.06
C GLY A 835 9.42 30.79 -0.48
N PRO A 836 9.27 29.64 -1.18
CA PRO A 836 9.75 28.35 -0.70
C PRO A 836 11.26 28.24 -0.81
N ASP A 837 11.89 27.74 0.25
CA ASP A 837 13.28 27.27 0.25
C ASP A 837 13.32 25.86 0.84
N ALA A 838 14.43 25.15 0.72
CA ALA A 838 14.57 23.79 1.19
C ALA A 838 15.96 23.45 1.70
N GLU A 839 16.00 22.58 2.71
CA GLU A 839 17.23 22.04 3.30
C GLU A 839 17.10 20.56 3.61
N LEU A 840 18.24 19.87 3.62
CA LEU A 840 18.31 18.46 4.02
C LEU A 840 18.07 18.37 5.53
N GLY A 841 17.00 17.70 5.93
CA GLY A 841 16.73 17.42 7.34
C GLY A 841 17.59 16.28 7.87
N TYR A 842 17.73 15.21 7.10
CA TYR A 842 18.49 14.02 7.46
C TYR A 842 18.83 13.16 6.24
N TYR A 843 19.93 12.41 6.31
CA TYR A 843 20.28 11.38 5.32
C TYR A 843 21.10 10.23 5.93
N GLN A 844 20.91 9.03 5.41
CA GLN A 844 21.66 7.78 5.63
C GLN A 844 21.80 7.02 4.30
N ASP A 845 22.88 6.25 4.15
CA ASP A 845 23.24 5.64 2.85
C ASP A 845 22.29 4.50 2.42
N THR A 846 21.72 3.79 3.39
CA THR A 846 20.81 2.66 3.18
C THR A 846 19.42 2.98 3.67
N THR A 847 18.38 2.45 3.01
CA THR A 847 17.00 2.58 3.47
C THR A 847 16.85 1.91 4.85
N GLY A 848 16.15 2.58 5.77
CA GLY A 848 15.87 2.05 7.10
C GLY A 848 14.85 2.90 7.86
N ASP A 849 14.61 2.55 9.12
CA ASP A 849 13.65 3.27 9.97
C ASP A 849 14.08 4.71 10.26
N LEU A 850 13.16 5.65 10.12
CA LEU A 850 13.31 7.06 10.43
C LEU A 850 12.31 7.44 11.52
N ASN A 851 12.78 7.55 12.77
CA ASN A 851 11.97 8.06 13.88
C ASN A 851 12.18 9.57 14.04
N VAL A 852 11.20 10.36 13.61
CA VAL A 852 11.32 11.80 13.39
C VAL A 852 10.62 12.62 14.48
N SER A 853 11.30 13.67 14.95
CA SER A 853 10.76 14.70 15.83
C SER A 853 11.24 16.09 15.38
N ILE A 854 10.30 16.98 15.06
CA ILE A 854 10.54 18.35 14.59
C ILE A 854 10.04 19.33 15.64
N THR A 855 10.97 20.02 16.30
CA THR A 855 10.69 21.15 17.20
C THR A 855 11.05 22.46 16.51
N GLY A 856 10.49 23.57 16.96
CA GLY A 856 10.88 24.87 16.42
C GLY A 856 10.65 26.02 17.37
N SER A 857 11.10 27.20 16.95
CA SER A 857 10.91 28.47 17.64
C SER A 857 10.69 29.59 16.62
N GLY A 858 9.97 30.64 17.03
CA GLY A 858 9.64 31.77 16.16
C GLY A 858 8.59 31.43 15.09
N SER A 859 8.50 32.26 14.05
CA SER A 859 7.56 32.06 12.93
C SER A 859 8.15 31.09 11.90
N PHE A 860 7.61 29.88 11.77
CA PHE A 860 8.09 28.90 10.81
C PHE A 860 6.93 28.13 10.18
N THR A 861 7.00 27.91 8.87
CA THR A 861 6.00 27.14 8.13
C THR A 861 6.70 26.15 7.21
N ILE A 862 6.36 24.87 7.35
CA ILE A 862 6.75 23.79 6.44
C ILE A 862 5.71 23.73 5.32
N TRP A 863 6.16 23.65 4.07
CA TRP A 863 5.34 23.49 2.86
C TRP A 863 5.55 22.16 2.14
N GLY A 864 6.54 21.37 2.54
CA GLY A 864 6.76 20.05 1.98
C GLY A 864 7.78 19.24 2.76
N ILE A 865 7.63 17.92 2.70
CA ILE A 865 8.58 16.93 3.17
C ILE A 865 8.88 16.03 1.97
N GLY A 866 10.09 16.16 1.43
CA GLY A 866 10.61 15.25 0.41
C GLY A 866 11.22 14.03 1.07
N LEU A 867 10.52 12.90 1.10
CA LEU A 867 11.05 11.62 1.59
C LEU A 867 11.95 11.02 0.52
N ILE A 868 13.20 10.75 0.86
CA ILE A 868 14.15 10.01 0.02
C ILE A 868 13.97 8.53 0.39
N LYS A 869 13.40 7.74 -0.51
CA LYS A 869 13.15 6.30 -0.28
C LYS A 869 14.43 5.49 -0.30
#